data_AF-B0DXJ3-F1
#
_entry.id   AF-B0DXJ3-F1
#
_cell.length_a   1.000
_cell.length_b   1.000
_cell.length_c   1.000
_cell.angle_alpha   90.00
_cell.angle_beta   90.00
_cell.angle_gamma   90.00
#
_symmetry.space_group_name_H-M   'P 1'
#
loop_
_entity.id
_entity.type
_entity.pdbx_description
1 polymer ?
#
loop_
_entity_poly.entity_id
_entity_poly.type
_entity_poly.pdbx_seq_one_letter_code
_entity_poly.pdbx_strand_id
1 'polypeptide(L)'
;MSEQADEFLEKPQPGVFSWIVPAFKSRRTMKTWFRCCVALTATLVLMVDKKTSLNMGQASFFAAIICVMLPPSLPLSLFVVAALTLMIGMLVGWAWGAAAMAASASVRNQALIVQQQRKLQSSLVAGISPALQIQKGVFSGVFLDPRSSAVYGIFFFIGTFFMGVLRAFIPNLALLSVFGCIVLDIICTYGPSFPTPQYTIAKTFLIPTTYYVAIAIACLVFVFPESLNHVWLTILERDFFTPTLELLLLQNEVLNSRPSDRAAWARATARANGFREALIRGTQSLLIQIGTIDLEFSIGRLGPKDLKKANAELKSLMFRAAGLHSFQVLVNDINLGDEKEEKEVEARARRGDQTPRTVDRFSTLRRQIQEREARHGNDLDTLIPILSSSSENLRSACESATRAAMDWFKACNTGRWTAFFTKLDQTHVEARSAGLEEQRRLVETALDDFRNVQRIKLLKPYEKFFDPVTKKLIHELNSPEMFSARSLFICFVFTEAIEAFAEHIMKVLKCVVDLDTQRPKPRLWMPGSLNQIALKIRGTKVEGAQGIMAMGATSDPTFFEDSDAQEESDSDDEVEQQPEKQREPEKKEPKKENRNGNEARRNPDALPPTTVFGRFFVRLGSFFRFLKSAEGIFALRLAIVSVALWIPSVCHTSAWFYYENRGLWALIMAQTGLGVYVGDQIADFLNRITGTILGLLFGMVAWYIAAGRGHGNPYGVVIASVVFIAPFLLGRIAAPRAQTVLWAITGVTIVLITGYSWMNSNEVVLVNYGVGVSLGWKRALLVIIGFTAAFVVMLLPFPVSTRVLVRKTFGATAAEIGKLFAGEVETFLTEEAKARTANVEKTEFADKKVEDESECTKEKRVRVIAKRVINVLERLEKVAPSLQTAKFEPQLQGLWPQEQYQQLYKVQTRALTSLVILITAFSKLDIKWCRILVNRTPFLNPNFLSDVFSVLSILSGALTNAHPLPAFMPKLRERLIFYERQSGMKTLALGTFADKVRRDADKDSEASISEDDTLEFTAGRVDGSTIGFEELSLDVLLDDQLAVHSTAVVALSSLISRLDEMADIVRSLCGEATFRGFDDLQRDYLEREERTLGSGLSAKMQ
;
A
#
# COMPACT_ATOMS: atom_id res chain seq x y z
N MET A 1 10.59 30.82 22.23
CA MET A 1 9.29 30.44 21.63
C MET A 1 9.42 29.48 20.43
N SER A 2 10.63 29.03 20.06
CA SER A 2 10.86 28.00 19.03
C SER A 2 10.51 26.57 19.48
N GLU A 3 10.40 26.30 20.78
CA GLU A 3 9.98 24.99 21.29
C GLU A 3 8.49 24.70 21.11
N GLN A 4 7.63 25.72 21.06
CA GLN A 4 6.18 25.49 21.03
C GLN A 4 5.65 25.15 19.63
N ALA A 5 6.31 25.57 18.54
CA ALA A 5 5.84 25.28 17.19
C ALA A 5 6.20 23.85 16.71
N ASP A 6 7.33 23.31 17.16
CA ASP A 6 7.69 21.90 16.90
C ASP A 6 6.83 20.95 17.74
N GLU A 7 6.34 21.39 18.90
CA GLU A 7 5.43 20.63 19.78
C GLU A 7 4.02 20.45 19.17
N PHE A 8 3.58 21.31 18.22
CA PHE A 8 2.24 21.22 17.61
C PHE A 8 2.17 20.29 16.38
N LEU A 9 3.31 19.94 15.76
CA LEU A 9 3.37 19.02 14.61
C LEU A 9 3.72 17.57 15.01
N GLU A 10 4.24 17.36 16.22
CA GLU A 10 4.24 16.05 16.85
C GLU A 10 2.84 15.77 17.42
N LYS A 11 1.95 15.17 16.61
CA LYS A 11 0.91 14.34 17.23
C LYS A 11 1.64 13.42 18.21
N PRO A 12 1.24 13.32 19.51
CA PRO A 12 1.74 12.24 20.33
C PRO A 12 1.43 10.97 19.52
N GLN A 13 2.48 10.26 19.12
CA GLN A 13 2.30 9.01 18.39
C GLN A 13 1.24 8.22 19.14
N PRO A 14 0.17 7.74 18.47
CA PRO A 14 -0.94 7.11 19.15
C PRO A 14 -0.34 6.09 20.10
N GLY A 15 -0.53 6.30 21.41
CA GLY A 15 0.17 5.53 22.43
C GLY A 15 0.00 4.04 22.14
N VAL A 16 0.95 3.21 22.59
CA VAL A 16 1.01 1.76 22.32
C VAL A 16 -0.36 1.06 22.54
N PHE A 17 -1.20 1.62 23.41
CA PHE A 17 -2.53 1.14 23.81
C PHE A 17 -3.75 1.94 23.30
N SER A 18 -3.56 2.84 22.34
CA SER A 18 -4.64 3.69 21.77
C SER A 18 -5.78 2.90 21.14
N TRP A 19 -5.54 1.64 20.75
CA TRP A 19 -6.51 0.73 20.17
C TRP A 19 -7.49 0.10 21.19
N ILE A 20 -7.19 0.14 22.49
CA ILE A 20 -8.00 -0.54 23.52
C ILE A 20 -9.43 -0.01 23.58
N VAL A 21 -9.59 1.31 23.67
CA VAL A 21 -10.91 1.95 23.81
C VAL A 21 -11.78 1.70 22.57
N PRO A 22 -11.28 1.87 21.32
CA PRO A 22 -12.01 1.48 20.12
C PRO A 22 -12.38 -0.02 20.10
N ALA A 23 -11.50 -0.90 20.58
CA ALA A 23 -11.73 -2.34 20.58
C ALA A 23 -12.95 -2.74 21.43
N PHE A 24 -13.06 -2.18 22.64
CA PHE A 24 -14.19 -2.45 23.53
C PHE A 24 -15.50 -1.81 23.05
N LYS A 25 -15.43 -0.66 22.35
CA LYS A 25 -16.62 -0.03 21.75
C LYS A 25 -17.17 -0.83 20.57
N SER A 26 -16.33 -1.56 19.86
CA SER A 26 -16.73 -2.36 18.69
C SER A 26 -17.42 -3.66 19.12
N ARG A 27 -18.76 -3.71 18.96
CA ARG A 27 -19.56 -4.94 19.19
C ARG A 27 -19.06 -6.13 18.38
N ARG A 28 -18.58 -5.89 17.15
CA ARG A 28 -18.03 -6.93 16.28
C ARG A 28 -16.76 -7.54 16.87
N THR A 29 -15.80 -6.69 17.25
CA THR A 29 -14.54 -7.12 17.85
C THR A 29 -14.79 -7.93 19.12
N MET A 30 -15.75 -7.52 19.95
CA MET A 30 -16.15 -8.26 21.15
C MET A 30 -16.79 -9.61 20.86
N LYS A 31 -17.65 -9.73 19.83
CA LYS A 31 -18.21 -11.03 19.40
C LYS A 31 -17.12 -11.97 18.91
N THR A 32 -16.19 -11.47 18.09
CA THR A 32 -15.04 -12.24 17.59
C THR A 32 -14.14 -12.69 18.75
N TRP A 33 -13.84 -11.79 19.68
CA TRP A 33 -13.04 -12.09 20.87
C TRP A 33 -13.70 -13.16 21.74
N PHE A 34 -15.00 -13.05 21.99
CA PHE A 34 -15.75 -14.06 22.73
C PHE A 34 -15.68 -15.43 22.04
N ARG A 35 -15.89 -15.49 20.72
CA ARG A 35 -15.74 -16.72 19.93
C ARG A 35 -14.34 -17.35 20.06
N CYS A 36 -13.29 -16.53 20.02
CA CYS A 36 -11.92 -17.00 20.23
C CYS A 36 -11.70 -17.53 21.65
N CYS A 37 -12.29 -16.90 22.67
CA CYS A 37 -12.22 -17.38 24.06
C CYS A 37 -12.95 -18.72 24.24
N VAL A 38 -14.11 -18.90 23.58
CA VAL A 38 -14.84 -20.18 23.58
C VAL A 38 -14.00 -21.30 22.94
N ALA A 39 -13.39 -21.03 21.78
CA ALA A 39 -12.50 -21.99 21.12
C ALA A 39 -11.29 -22.35 21.98
N LEU A 40 -10.65 -21.36 22.63
CA LEU A 40 -9.55 -21.58 23.55
C LEU A 40 -9.99 -22.45 24.73
N THR A 41 -11.13 -22.13 25.36
CA THR A 41 -11.68 -22.90 26.48
C THR A 41 -11.92 -24.35 26.08
N ALA A 42 -12.54 -24.59 24.93
CA ALA A 42 -12.80 -25.93 24.42
C ALA A 42 -11.49 -26.73 24.21
N THR A 43 -10.45 -26.12 23.62
CA THR A 43 -9.15 -26.79 23.44
C THR A 43 -8.46 -27.12 24.76
N LEU A 44 -8.53 -26.23 25.75
CA LEU A 44 -7.96 -26.47 27.08
C LEU A 44 -8.73 -27.54 27.87
N VAL A 45 -10.05 -27.64 27.69
CA VAL A 45 -10.86 -28.73 28.28
C VAL A 45 -10.41 -30.09 27.74
N LEU A 46 -10.18 -30.21 26.42
CA LEU A 46 -9.68 -31.45 25.81
C LEU A 46 -8.26 -31.82 26.25
N MET A 47 -7.43 -30.82 26.55
CA MET A 47 -6.09 -31.04 27.11
C MET A 47 -6.15 -31.60 28.53
N VAL A 48 -7.17 -31.21 29.30
CA VAL A 48 -7.30 -31.57 30.71
C VAL A 48 -8.03 -32.89 30.92
N ASP A 49 -8.92 -33.28 30.01
CA ASP A 49 -9.56 -34.60 30.05
C ASP A 49 -8.56 -35.73 29.74
N LYS A 50 -8.58 -36.78 30.57
CA LYS A 50 -7.60 -37.87 30.51
C LYS A 50 -7.74 -38.69 29.23
N LYS A 51 -8.96 -38.97 28.76
CA LYS A 51 -9.17 -39.82 27.58
C LYS A 51 -8.72 -39.09 26.32
N THR A 52 -9.10 -37.82 26.19
CA THR A 52 -8.71 -37.01 25.04
C THR A 52 -7.22 -36.67 25.06
N SER A 53 -6.62 -36.34 26.21
CA SER A 53 -5.18 -36.08 26.30
C SER A 53 -4.35 -37.30 25.93
N LEU A 54 -4.71 -38.50 26.40
CA LEU A 54 -4.02 -39.75 26.00
C LEU A 54 -4.11 -40.02 24.50
N ASN A 55 -5.25 -39.72 23.86
CA ASN A 55 -5.41 -39.87 22.41
C ASN A 55 -4.59 -38.84 21.62
N MET A 56 -4.50 -37.60 22.10
CA MET A 56 -3.68 -36.54 21.50
C MET A 56 -2.19 -36.77 21.73
N GLY A 57 -1.83 -37.51 22.79
CA GLY A 57 -0.47 -37.83 23.18
C GLY A 57 0.23 -36.69 23.90
N GLN A 58 1.56 -36.82 24.03
CA GLN A 58 2.43 -35.97 24.85
C GLN A 58 2.47 -34.48 24.49
N ALA A 59 1.83 -34.08 23.37
CA ALA A 59 1.78 -32.70 22.88
C ALA A 59 0.34 -32.18 22.78
N SER A 60 -0.58 -32.62 23.65
CA SER A 60 -1.99 -32.19 23.63
C SER A 60 -2.18 -30.67 23.78
N PHE A 61 -1.29 -29.98 24.50
CA PHE A 61 -1.27 -28.50 24.62
C PHE A 61 -1.01 -27.78 23.28
N PHE A 62 -0.52 -28.47 22.24
CA PHE A 62 -0.27 -27.89 20.92
C PHE A 62 -1.56 -27.39 20.26
N ALA A 63 -2.71 -28.02 20.53
CA ALA A 63 -4.01 -27.54 20.05
C ALA A 63 -4.33 -26.12 20.56
N ALA A 64 -4.02 -25.83 21.83
CA ALA A 64 -4.18 -24.50 22.41
C ALA A 64 -3.16 -23.49 21.85
N ILE A 65 -1.94 -23.93 21.52
CA ILE A 65 -0.94 -23.09 20.84
C ILE A 65 -1.47 -22.63 19.47
N ILE A 66 -1.99 -23.56 18.66
CA ILE A 66 -2.54 -23.21 17.33
C ILE A 66 -3.75 -22.29 17.48
N CYS A 67 -4.58 -22.49 18.51
CA CYS A 67 -5.70 -21.58 18.81
C CYS A 67 -5.26 -20.13 19.05
N VAL A 68 -4.13 -19.92 19.73
CA VAL A 68 -3.59 -18.56 19.94
C VAL A 68 -2.89 -18.03 18.69
N MET A 69 -2.20 -18.88 17.92
CA MET A 69 -1.48 -18.47 16.71
C MET A 69 -2.42 -18.10 15.56
N LEU A 70 -3.41 -18.95 15.29
CA LEU A 70 -4.43 -18.77 14.25
C LEU A 70 -5.82 -18.82 14.89
N PRO A 71 -6.22 -17.78 15.66
CA PRO A 71 -7.53 -17.76 16.29
C PRO A 71 -8.65 -17.78 15.25
N PRO A 72 -9.85 -18.28 15.59
CA PRO A 72 -11.01 -18.25 14.69
C PRO A 72 -11.58 -16.83 14.60
N SER A 73 -10.76 -15.85 14.20
CA SER A 73 -11.16 -14.45 14.02
C SER A 73 -11.57 -14.14 12.59
N LEU A 74 -11.09 -14.93 11.63
CA LEU A 74 -11.40 -14.82 10.20
C LEU A 74 -12.83 -15.31 9.88
N PRO A 75 -13.42 -14.85 8.75
CA PRO A 75 -14.59 -15.48 8.15
C PRO A 75 -14.35 -16.95 7.83
N LEU A 76 -15.41 -17.76 7.80
CA LEU A 76 -15.34 -19.21 7.66
C LEU A 76 -14.51 -19.67 6.44
N SER A 77 -14.76 -19.10 5.26
CA SER A 77 -14.07 -19.45 4.01
C SER A 77 -12.56 -19.21 4.09
N LEU A 78 -12.16 -18.02 4.55
CA LEU A 78 -10.76 -17.65 4.72
C LEU A 78 -10.07 -18.50 5.80
N PHE A 79 -10.78 -18.81 6.89
CA PHE A 79 -10.25 -19.68 7.93
C PHE A 79 -10.05 -21.11 7.42
N VAL A 80 -11.00 -21.67 6.64
CA VAL A 80 -10.87 -23.01 6.06
C VAL A 80 -9.68 -23.07 5.10
N VAL A 81 -9.50 -22.06 4.24
CA VAL A 81 -8.32 -21.97 3.37
C VAL A 81 -7.04 -21.92 4.22
N ALA A 82 -6.99 -21.08 5.25
CA ALA A 82 -5.83 -20.99 6.14
C ALA A 82 -5.55 -22.34 6.85
N ALA A 83 -6.58 -23.00 7.38
CA ALA A 83 -6.47 -24.29 8.04
C ALA A 83 -6.04 -25.40 7.08
N LEU A 84 -6.53 -25.40 5.84
CA LEU A 84 -6.07 -26.34 4.81
C LEU A 84 -4.62 -26.09 4.43
N THR A 85 -4.19 -24.83 4.28
CA THR A 85 -2.78 -24.52 4.00
C THR A 85 -1.86 -24.95 5.14
N LEU A 86 -2.31 -24.82 6.39
CA LEU A 86 -1.62 -25.33 7.58
C LEU A 86 -1.44 -26.86 7.49
N MET A 87 -2.55 -27.57 7.28
CA MET A 87 -2.57 -29.03 7.22
C MET A 87 -1.73 -29.57 6.05
N ILE A 88 -1.84 -28.96 4.87
CA ILE A 88 -1.01 -29.31 3.70
C ILE A 88 0.47 -29.08 4.04
N GLY A 89 0.83 -27.98 4.71
CA GLY A 89 2.20 -27.73 5.13
C GLY A 89 2.75 -28.82 6.04
N MET A 90 1.98 -29.21 7.06
CA MET A 90 2.35 -30.33 7.94
C MET A 90 2.52 -31.65 7.17
N LEU A 91 1.65 -31.93 6.19
CA LEU A 91 1.74 -33.13 5.35
C LEU A 91 2.94 -33.11 4.40
N VAL A 92 3.28 -31.96 3.81
CA VAL A 92 4.48 -31.80 2.96
C VAL A 92 5.74 -32.00 3.80
N GLY A 93 5.81 -31.39 4.99
CA GLY A 93 6.90 -31.60 5.94
C GLY A 93 7.02 -33.07 6.35
N TRP A 94 5.90 -33.75 6.58
CA TRP A 94 5.86 -35.18 6.88
C TRP A 94 6.34 -36.04 5.70
N ALA A 95 5.86 -35.78 4.48
CA ALA A 95 6.25 -36.53 3.30
C ALA A 95 7.76 -36.40 3.01
N TRP A 96 8.29 -35.17 3.10
CA TRP A 96 9.73 -34.93 2.94
C TRP A 96 10.55 -35.58 4.06
N GLY A 97 10.09 -35.46 5.30
CA GLY A 97 10.71 -36.12 6.45
C GLY A 97 10.70 -37.65 6.34
N ALA A 98 9.61 -38.25 5.85
CA ALA A 98 9.50 -39.69 5.61
C ALA A 98 10.46 -40.16 4.53
N ALA A 99 10.65 -39.37 3.46
CA ALA A 99 11.66 -39.65 2.44
C ALA A 99 13.08 -39.61 3.05
N ALA A 100 13.35 -38.65 3.93
CA ALA A 100 14.61 -38.60 4.68
C ALA A 100 14.81 -39.84 5.56
N MET A 101 13.76 -40.29 6.27
CA MET A 101 13.83 -41.52 7.08
C MET A 101 14.13 -42.75 6.23
N ALA A 102 13.44 -42.92 5.10
CA ALA A 102 13.63 -44.05 4.20
C ALA A 102 15.05 -44.09 3.61
N ALA A 103 15.55 -42.94 3.17
CA ALA A 103 16.92 -42.79 2.68
C ALA A 103 17.95 -43.05 3.79
N SER A 104 17.67 -42.63 5.02
CA SER A 104 18.58 -42.86 6.15
C SER A 104 18.64 -44.34 6.57
N ALA A 105 17.53 -45.08 6.40
CA ALA A 105 17.43 -46.48 6.78
C ALA A 105 18.22 -47.39 5.83
N SER A 106 18.35 -47.03 4.55
CA SER A 106 19.15 -47.80 3.58
C SER A 106 20.66 -47.67 3.79
N VAL A 107 21.13 -46.57 4.39
CA VAL A 107 22.56 -46.29 4.59
C VAL A 107 23.05 -46.74 5.99
N ARG A 108 22.13 -47.02 6.92
CA ARG A 108 22.45 -47.32 8.32
C ARG A 108 23.15 -48.67 8.49
N ASN A 109 24.17 -48.73 9.33
CA ASN A 109 24.92 -49.96 9.55
C ASN A 109 24.17 -50.93 10.50
N GLN A 110 23.62 -52.01 9.95
CA GLN A 110 22.87 -53.02 10.71
C GLN A 110 23.71 -53.73 11.78
N ALA A 111 25.00 -53.98 11.51
CA ALA A 111 25.88 -54.65 12.47
C ALA A 111 26.11 -53.79 13.73
N LEU A 112 26.24 -52.47 13.54
CA LEU A 112 26.45 -51.50 14.62
C LEU A 112 25.20 -51.35 15.51
N ILE A 113 24.00 -51.39 14.92
CA ILE A 113 22.74 -51.37 15.70
C ILE A 113 22.64 -52.60 16.58
N VAL A 114 22.90 -53.80 16.05
CA VAL A 114 22.85 -55.05 16.82
C VAL A 114 23.87 -55.02 17.96
N GLN A 115 25.07 -54.48 17.72
CA GLN A 115 26.08 -54.29 18.76
C GLN A 115 25.61 -53.30 19.85
N GLN A 116 25.03 -52.17 19.47
CA GLN A 116 24.49 -51.17 20.41
C GLN A 116 23.31 -51.72 21.23
N GLN A 117 22.42 -52.50 20.60
CA GLN A 117 21.31 -53.17 21.29
C GLN A 117 21.82 -54.17 22.31
N ARG A 118 22.83 -54.99 21.97
CA ARG A 118 23.47 -55.93 22.91
C ARG A 118 24.13 -55.20 24.08
N LYS A 119 24.85 -54.10 23.81
CA LYS A 119 25.49 -53.26 24.85
C LYS A 119 24.46 -52.62 25.79
N LEU A 120 23.31 -52.21 25.25
CA LEU A 120 22.22 -51.67 26.07
C LEU A 120 21.56 -52.78 26.89
N GLN A 121 21.32 -53.95 26.31
CA GLN A 121 20.77 -55.11 27.02
C GLN A 121 21.65 -55.56 28.19
N SER A 122 22.98 -55.53 28.04
CA SER A 122 23.90 -55.85 29.13
C SER A 122 24.01 -54.78 30.22
N SER A 123 23.54 -53.56 29.97
CA SER A 123 23.55 -52.45 30.93
C SER A 123 22.18 -52.20 31.58
N LEU A 124 21.20 -53.08 31.34
CA LEU A 124 19.89 -53.01 31.97
C LEU A 124 20.00 -53.34 33.46
N VAL A 125 19.48 -52.45 34.30
CA VAL A 125 19.39 -52.68 35.74
C VAL A 125 18.15 -53.53 36.03
N ALA A 126 18.34 -54.64 36.75
CA ALA A 126 17.25 -55.50 37.19
C ALA A 126 16.33 -54.75 38.18
N GLY A 127 15.01 -54.77 37.94
CA GLY A 127 14.00 -54.13 38.81
C GLY A 127 13.32 -52.88 38.24
N ILE A 128 13.80 -52.32 37.12
CA ILE A 128 13.14 -51.20 36.40
C ILE A 128 12.63 -51.73 35.05
N SER A 129 11.47 -51.24 34.59
CA SER A 129 10.86 -51.71 33.33
C SER A 129 11.84 -51.56 32.14
N PRO A 130 12.08 -52.63 31.36
CA PRO A 130 13.09 -52.62 30.30
C PRO A 130 12.72 -51.64 29.17
N ALA A 131 11.42 -51.43 28.91
CA ALA A 131 10.95 -50.48 27.90
C ALA A 131 11.37 -49.02 28.20
N LEU A 132 11.32 -48.61 29.47
CA LEU A 132 11.65 -47.24 29.88
C LEU A 132 13.17 -46.99 29.82
N GLN A 133 13.97 -48.01 30.17
CA GLN A 133 15.43 -47.96 30.03
C GLN A 133 15.86 -47.90 28.56
N ILE A 134 15.23 -48.68 27.68
CA ILE A 134 15.50 -48.67 26.23
C ILE A 134 15.16 -47.31 25.63
N GLN A 135 14.00 -46.75 26.00
CA GLN A 135 13.57 -45.44 25.51
C GLN A 135 14.45 -44.30 26.05
N LYS A 136 14.97 -44.41 27.27
CA LYS A 136 16.01 -43.50 27.78
C LYS A 136 17.31 -43.60 26.95
N GLY A 137 17.70 -44.83 26.58
CA GLY A 137 18.84 -45.11 25.70
C GLY A 137 18.74 -44.46 24.31
N VAL A 138 17.52 -44.36 23.77
CA VAL A 138 17.22 -43.65 22.51
C VAL A 138 17.57 -42.16 22.62
N PHE A 139 17.05 -41.48 23.63
CA PHE A 139 17.28 -40.03 23.79
C PHE A 139 18.65 -39.68 24.40
N SER A 140 19.36 -40.62 25.00
CA SER A 140 20.78 -40.43 25.34
C SER A 140 21.73 -40.59 24.15
N GLY A 141 21.20 -40.87 22.95
CA GLY A 141 21.98 -40.94 21.72
C GLY A 141 22.78 -42.23 21.54
N VAL A 142 22.44 -43.33 22.24
CA VAL A 142 23.18 -44.60 22.16
C VAL A 142 23.07 -45.23 20.77
N PHE A 143 21.94 -45.04 20.09
CA PHE A 143 21.66 -45.61 18.77
C PHE A 143 22.09 -44.74 17.60
N LEU A 144 22.68 -43.56 17.82
CA LEU A 144 23.06 -42.67 16.73
C LEU A 144 24.10 -43.34 15.81
N ASP A 145 23.93 -43.16 14.50
CA ASP A 145 24.87 -43.57 13.44
C ASP A 145 25.26 -42.31 12.66
N PRO A 146 26.57 -41.98 12.53
CA PRO A 146 27.03 -40.85 11.75
C PRO A 146 26.52 -40.85 10.30
N ARG A 147 26.39 -42.03 9.67
CA ARG A 147 25.94 -42.15 8.28
C ARG A 147 24.47 -41.77 8.13
N SER A 148 23.63 -42.32 9.00
CA SER A 148 22.20 -42.01 9.05
C SER A 148 21.98 -40.53 9.37
N SER A 149 22.75 -39.99 10.34
CA SER A 149 22.69 -38.58 10.73
C SER A 149 23.07 -37.65 9.57
N ALA A 150 24.12 -37.97 8.81
CA ALA A 150 24.52 -37.18 7.64
C ALA A 150 23.41 -37.08 6.58
N VAL A 151 22.70 -38.18 6.31
CA VAL A 151 21.57 -38.20 5.38
C VAL A 151 20.43 -37.29 5.88
N TYR A 152 20.06 -37.38 7.16
CA TYR A 152 19.08 -36.47 7.74
C TYR A 152 19.50 -35.00 7.64
N GLY A 153 20.79 -34.69 7.86
CA GLY A 153 21.30 -33.32 7.74
C GLY A 153 21.18 -32.74 6.34
N ILE A 154 21.48 -33.54 5.30
CA ILE A 154 21.34 -33.11 3.90
C ILE A 154 19.86 -32.87 3.55
N PHE A 155 18.98 -33.82 3.90
CA PHE A 155 17.54 -33.66 3.67
C PHE A 155 16.95 -32.49 4.45
N PHE A 156 17.46 -32.24 5.66
CA PHE A 156 17.04 -31.13 6.49
C PHE A 156 17.45 -29.78 5.89
N PHE A 157 18.69 -29.67 5.41
CA PHE A 157 19.17 -28.49 4.69
C PHE A 157 18.32 -28.19 3.45
N ILE A 158 18.10 -29.20 2.58
CA ILE A 158 17.33 -29.02 1.35
C ILE A 158 15.86 -28.69 1.65
N GLY A 159 15.25 -29.38 2.63
CA GLY A 159 13.85 -29.17 3.01
C GLY A 159 13.60 -27.79 3.61
N THR A 160 14.47 -27.35 4.54
CA THR A 160 14.37 -26.00 5.13
C THR A 160 14.70 -24.91 4.13
N PHE A 161 15.63 -25.13 3.20
CA PHE A 161 15.89 -24.23 2.08
C PHE A 161 14.66 -24.08 1.18
N PHE A 162 14.03 -25.19 0.76
CA PHE A 162 12.82 -25.17 -0.06
C PHE A 162 11.67 -24.43 0.63
N MET A 163 11.43 -24.70 1.91
CA MET A 163 10.41 -24.00 2.69
C MET A 163 10.74 -22.50 2.85
N GLY A 164 12.02 -22.15 2.99
CA GLY A 164 12.49 -20.77 3.03
C GLY A 164 12.25 -20.02 1.71
N VAL A 165 12.53 -20.67 0.58
CA VAL A 165 12.21 -20.14 -0.77
C VAL A 165 10.71 -19.92 -0.90
N LEU A 166 9.91 -20.91 -0.51
CA LEU A 166 8.46 -20.81 -0.61
C LEU A 166 7.91 -19.63 0.20
N ARG A 167 8.44 -19.41 1.41
CA ARG A 167 8.08 -18.28 2.28
C ARG A 167 8.49 -16.94 1.69
N ALA A 168 9.64 -16.85 1.02
CA ALA A 168 10.15 -15.60 0.47
C ALA A 168 9.43 -15.20 -0.83
N PHE A 169 9.27 -16.14 -1.78
CA PHE A 169 8.64 -15.88 -3.08
C PHE A 169 7.12 -15.83 -3.03
N ILE A 170 6.51 -16.66 -2.19
CA ILE A 170 5.06 -16.76 -2.06
C ILE A 170 4.70 -16.47 -0.59
N PRO A 171 4.68 -15.20 -0.16
CA PRO A 171 4.34 -14.81 1.22
C PRO A 171 3.00 -15.39 1.68
N ASN A 172 2.09 -15.55 0.73
CA ASN A 172 0.83 -16.23 0.91
C ASN A 172 1.04 -17.62 1.57
N LEU A 173 1.97 -18.43 1.07
CA LEU A 173 2.24 -19.76 1.63
C LEU A 173 3.16 -19.75 2.86
N ALA A 174 3.38 -18.60 3.52
CA ALA A 174 4.20 -18.52 4.72
C ALA A 174 3.70 -19.44 5.85
N LEU A 175 2.38 -19.54 6.04
CA LEU A 175 1.79 -20.42 7.05
C LEU A 175 2.10 -21.90 6.75
N LEU A 176 1.97 -22.30 5.47
CA LEU A 176 2.32 -23.63 5.00
C LEU A 176 3.81 -23.93 5.25
N SER A 177 4.69 -22.99 4.92
CA SER A 177 6.14 -23.11 5.13
C SER A 177 6.49 -23.23 6.63
N VAL A 178 5.93 -22.40 7.51
CA VAL A 178 6.22 -22.43 8.95
C VAL A 178 5.83 -23.77 9.58
N PHE A 179 4.60 -24.25 9.35
CA PHE A 179 4.16 -25.51 9.92
C PHE A 179 4.81 -26.73 9.23
N GLY A 180 5.18 -26.60 7.95
CA GLY A 180 6.01 -27.57 7.25
C GLY A 180 7.41 -27.70 7.84
N CYS A 181 8.06 -26.58 8.14
CA CYS A 181 9.34 -26.55 8.86
C CYS A 181 9.22 -27.19 10.24
N ILE A 182 8.21 -26.85 11.05
CA ILE A 182 8.03 -27.43 12.39
C ILE A 182 7.96 -28.97 12.32
N VAL A 183 7.16 -29.54 11.41
CA VAL A 183 7.07 -30.99 11.26
C VAL A 183 8.38 -31.60 10.76
N LEU A 184 9.05 -30.92 9.84
CA LEU A 184 10.36 -31.33 9.34
C LEU A 184 11.42 -31.33 10.46
N ASP A 185 11.45 -30.31 11.30
CA ASP A 185 12.35 -30.18 12.45
C ASP A 185 12.18 -31.36 13.40
N ILE A 186 10.93 -31.72 13.72
CA ILE A 186 10.62 -32.83 14.62
C ILE A 186 11.14 -34.15 14.03
N ILE A 187 10.84 -34.41 12.75
CA ILE A 187 11.24 -35.66 12.09
C ILE A 187 12.77 -35.76 11.97
N CYS A 188 13.44 -34.70 11.50
CA CYS A 188 14.88 -34.71 11.32
C CYS A 188 15.65 -34.67 12.64
N THR A 189 15.07 -34.14 13.71
CA THR A 189 15.68 -34.15 15.04
C THR A 189 15.49 -35.51 15.71
N TYR A 190 14.26 -36.00 15.85
CA TYR A 190 14.01 -37.26 16.56
C TYR A 190 14.34 -38.52 15.73
N GLY A 191 14.18 -38.47 14.41
CA GLY A 191 14.38 -39.60 13.49
C GLY A 191 15.73 -40.32 13.63
N PRO A 192 16.89 -39.62 13.63
CA PRO A 192 18.20 -40.24 13.80
C PRO A 192 18.35 -41.07 15.09
N SER A 193 17.68 -40.65 16.16
CA SER A 193 17.79 -41.29 17.48
C SER A 193 17.15 -42.69 17.52
N PHE A 194 16.14 -42.94 16.69
CA PHE A 194 15.44 -44.22 16.67
C PHE A 194 16.24 -45.28 15.89
N PRO A 195 16.35 -46.52 16.39
CA PRO A 195 17.02 -47.61 15.68
C PRO A 195 16.21 -48.15 14.49
N THR A 196 14.89 -47.98 14.52
CA THR A 196 13.96 -48.39 13.45
C THR A 196 13.23 -47.17 12.88
N PRO A 197 12.94 -47.15 11.56
CA PRO A 197 12.24 -46.03 10.95
C PRO A 197 10.80 -45.93 11.46
N GLN A 198 10.46 -44.82 12.12
CA GLN A 198 9.12 -44.54 12.63
C GLN A 198 8.45 -43.41 11.85
N TYR A 199 7.73 -43.78 10.79
CA TYR A 199 7.02 -42.82 9.93
C TYR A 199 5.87 -42.08 10.64
N THR A 200 5.46 -42.53 11.84
CA THR A 200 4.31 -42.01 12.60
C THR A 200 4.65 -40.89 13.58
N ILE A 201 5.92 -40.46 13.70
CA ILE A 201 6.34 -39.40 14.64
C ILE A 201 5.52 -38.12 14.46
N ALA A 202 5.15 -37.78 13.22
CA ALA A 202 4.34 -36.60 12.91
C ALA A 202 2.94 -36.61 13.54
N LYS A 203 2.39 -37.78 13.89
CA LYS A 203 1.07 -37.90 14.55
C LYS A 203 1.01 -37.10 15.86
N THR A 204 2.14 -36.95 16.55
CA THR A 204 2.27 -36.20 17.81
C THR A 204 1.76 -34.76 17.70
N PHE A 205 1.89 -34.13 16.53
CA PHE A 205 1.42 -32.76 16.29
C PHE A 205 0.22 -32.71 15.36
N LEU A 206 0.13 -33.64 14.39
CA LEU A 206 -0.96 -33.66 13.43
C LEU A 206 -2.32 -33.94 14.11
N ILE A 207 -2.36 -34.82 15.11
CA ILE A 207 -3.60 -35.13 15.84
C ILE A 207 -4.08 -33.90 16.64
N PRO A 208 -3.30 -33.26 17.52
CA PRO A 208 -3.74 -32.04 18.19
C PRO A 208 -4.23 -30.94 17.23
N THR A 209 -3.57 -30.78 16.07
CA THR A 209 -3.98 -29.82 15.03
C THR A 209 -5.37 -30.12 14.48
N THR A 210 -5.70 -31.38 14.16
CA THR A 210 -7.01 -31.72 13.59
C THR A 210 -8.15 -31.49 14.58
N TYR A 211 -7.93 -31.80 15.86
CA TYR A 211 -8.89 -31.47 16.93
C TYR A 211 -9.15 -29.96 16.99
N TYR A 212 -8.08 -29.14 16.95
CA TYR A 212 -8.23 -27.69 16.94
C TYR A 212 -9.02 -27.20 15.72
N VAL A 213 -8.65 -27.64 14.51
CA VAL A 213 -9.32 -27.22 13.27
C VAL A 213 -10.81 -27.55 13.32
N ALA A 214 -11.19 -28.73 13.83
CA ALA A 214 -12.58 -29.11 14.01
C ALA A 214 -13.32 -28.19 14.99
N ILE A 215 -12.72 -27.88 16.14
CA ILE A 215 -13.30 -26.94 17.14
C ILE A 215 -13.44 -25.55 16.55
N ALA A 216 -12.43 -25.07 15.84
CA ALA A 216 -12.44 -23.74 15.26
C ALA A 216 -13.53 -23.59 14.20
N ILE A 217 -13.70 -24.59 13.32
CA ILE A 217 -14.80 -24.63 12.34
C ILE A 217 -16.14 -24.67 13.06
N ALA A 218 -16.31 -25.49 14.10
CA ALA A 218 -17.54 -25.55 14.89
C ALA A 218 -17.85 -24.18 15.53
N CYS A 219 -16.85 -23.52 16.12
CA CYS A 219 -17.02 -22.18 16.70
C CYS A 219 -17.40 -21.14 15.63
N LEU A 220 -16.82 -21.21 14.42
CA LEU A 220 -17.15 -20.32 13.32
C LEU A 220 -18.57 -20.50 12.78
N VAL A 221 -19.10 -21.73 12.84
CA VAL A 221 -20.45 -22.05 12.38
C VAL A 221 -21.50 -21.73 13.45
N PHE A 222 -21.25 -22.08 14.71
CA PHE A 222 -22.26 -22.00 15.78
C PHE A 222 -22.17 -20.73 16.64
N VAL A 223 -20.99 -20.12 16.80
CA VAL A 223 -20.80 -18.96 17.69
C VAL A 223 -20.61 -17.72 16.83
N PHE A 224 -21.68 -16.92 16.67
CA PHE A 224 -21.69 -15.70 15.85
C PHE A 224 -21.07 -15.90 14.44
N PRO A 225 -21.75 -16.64 13.55
CA PRO A 225 -21.25 -16.87 12.20
C PRO A 225 -21.13 -15.55 11.42
N GLU A 226 -19.97 -15.32 10.79
CA GLU A 226 -19.72 -14.20 9.89
C GLU A 226 -19.41 -14.73 8.49
N SER A 227 -20.19 -14.31 7.49
CA SER A 227 -19.81 -14.49 6.07
C SER A 227 -18.87 -13.36 5.62
N LEU A 228 -18.00 -13.65 4.66
CA LEU A 228 -17.12 -12.69 4.01
C LEU A 228 -17.91 -11.55 3.37
N ASN A 229 -19.07 -11.82 2.78
CA ASN A 229 -19.99 -10.81 2.25
C ASN A 229 -20.50 -9.87 3.35
N HIS A 230 -20.85 -10.39 4.54
CA HIS A 230 -21.18 -9.54 5.69
C HIS A 230 -19.99 -8.68 6.13
N VAL A 231 -18.80 -9.28 6.20
CA VAL A 231 -17.56 -8.56 6.54
C VAL A 231 -17.24 -7.49 5.51
N TRP A 232 -17.38 -7.79 4.23
CA TRP A 232 -17.12 -6.88 3.11
C TRP A 232 -18.06 -5.67 3.16
N LEU A 233 -19.37 -5.87 3.33
CA LEU A 233 -20.33 -4.76 3.49
C LEU A 233 -20.07 -3.93 4.76
N THR A 234 -19.62 -4.56 5.84
CA THR A 234 -19.27 -3.84 7.08
C THR A 234 -18.04 -2.95 6.88
N ILE A 235 -17.04 -3.43 6.14
CA ILE A 235 -15.85 -2.66 5.78
C ILE A 235 -16.21 -1.54 4.81
N LEU A 236 -17.14 -1.80 3.88
CA LEU A 236 -17.64 -0.79 2.96
C LEU A 236 -18.32 0.37 3.70
N GLU A 237 -19.16 0.09 4.69
CA GLU A 237 -19.79 1.12 5.52
C GLU A 237 -18.74 1.91 6.34
N ARG A 238 -17.92 1.19 7.12
CA ARG A 238 -17.03 1.79 8.13
C ARG A 238 -15.76 2.39 7.57
N ASP A 239 -15.11 1.70 6.64
CA ASP A 239 -13.75 2.04 6.17
C ASP A 239 -13.77 2.76 4.81
N PHE A 240 -14.90 2.81 4.11
CA PHE A 240 -15.06 3.52 2.84
C PHE A 240 -16.08 4.66 2.91
N PHE A 241 -17.36 4.38 3.18
CA PHE A 241 -18.39 5.43 3.16
C PHE A 241 -18.26 6.42 4.32
N THR A 242 -17.89 5.95 5.53
CA THR A 242 -17.71 6.85 6.68
C THR A 242 -16.59 7.88 6.43
N PRO A 243 -15.35 7.51 6.02
CA PRO A 243 -14.34 8.49 5.66
C PRO A 243 -14.74 9.42 4.50
N THR A 244 -15.47 8.91 3.50
CA THR A 244 -15.98 9.74 2.39
C THR A 244 -16.97 10.80 2.88
N LEU A 245 -17.88 10.44 3.78
CA LEU A 245 -18.83 11.37 4.39
C LEU A 245 -18.11 12.40 5.27
N GLU A 246 -17.15 11.97 6.08
CA GLU A 246 -16.34 12.87 6.92
C GLU A 246 -15.52 13.86 6.08
N LEU A 247 -15.02 13.45 4.90
CA LEU A 247 -14.36 14.36 3.96
C LEU A 247 -15.33 15.44 3.44
N LEU A 248 -16.57 15.07 3.09
CA LEU A 248 -17.59 16.03 2.66
C LEU A 248 -18.00 17.00 3.78
N LEU A 249 -18.20 16.49 5.00
CA LEU A 249 -18.54 17.30 6.17
C LEU A 249 -17.41 18.29 6.51
N LEU A 250 -16.16 17.82 6.44
CA LEU A 250 -14.99 18.65 6.68
C LEU A 250 -14.84 19.76 5.63
N GLN A 251 -15.24 19.55 4.38
CA GLN A 251 -15.28 20.63 3.39
C GLN A 251 -16.20 21.77 3.83
N ASN A 252 -17.35 21.48 4.45
CA ASN A 252 -18.23 22.51 4.99
C ASN A 252 -17.58 23.28 6.14
N GLU A 253 -16.90 22.58 7.04
CA GLU A 253 -16.15 23.21 8.15
C GLU A 253 -15.05 24.14 7.62
N VAL A 254 -14.30 23.68 6.61
CA VAL A 254 -13.17 24.42 6.01
C VAL A 254 -13.62 25.66 5.27
N LEU A 255 -14.67 25.58 4.45
CA LEU A 255 -15.18 26.72 3.68
C LEU A 255 -15.80 27.81 4.56
N ASN A 256 -16.23 27.49 5.78
CA ASN A 256 -16.71 28.47 6.75
C ASN A 256 -15.59 29.12 7.57
N SER A 257 -14.37 28.59 7.48
CA SER A 257 -13.18 29.16 8.12
C SER A 257 -12.46 30.13 7.17
N ARG A 258 -11.82 31.18 7.73
CA ARG A 258 -11.03 32.13 6.92
C ARG A 258 -9.70 31.50 6.52
N PRO A 259 -9.28 31.53 5.24
CA PRO A 259 -7.99 30.98 4.80
C PRO A 259 -6.77 31.63 5.47
N SER A 260 -6.87 32.86 5.95
CA SER A 260 -5.81 33.48 6.76
C SER A 260 -5.68 32.91 8.20
N ASP A 261 -6.62 32.11 8.70
CA ASP A 261 -6.43 31.29 9.92
C ASP A 261 -5.59 30.03 9.60
N ARG A 262 -4.29 30.23 9.48
CA ARG A 262 -3.31 29.19 9.11
C ARG A 262 -3.38 27.96 10.02
N ALA A 263 -3.62 28.15 11.32
CA ALA A 263 -3.67 27.07 12.30
C ALA A 263 -4.93 26.21 12.19
N ALA A 264 -6.09 26.81 11.91
CA ALA A 264 -7.31 26.06 11.62
C ALA A 264 -7.17 25.23 10.34
N TRP A 265 -6.62 25.82 9.27
CA TRP A 265 -6.40 25.13 7.99
C TRP A 265 -5.40 23.99 8.09
N ALA A 266 -4.30 24.15 8.83
CA ALA A 266 -3.34 23.07 9.09
C ALA A 266 -3.98 21.90 9.85
N ARG A 267 -4.77 22.18 10.90
CA ARG A 267 -5.48 21.15 11.68
C ARG A 267 -6.54 20.41 10.85
N ALA A 268 -7.31 21.15 10.06
CA ALA A 268 -8.30 20.55 9.17
C ALA A 268 -7.62 19.71 8.08
N THR A 269 -6.50 20.18 7.51
CA THR A 269 -5.72 19.45 6.50
C THR A 269 -5.14 18.16 7.07
N ALA A 270 -4.67 18.18 8.32
CA ALA A 270 -4.19 16.98 8.99
C ALA A 270 -5.30 15.95 9.27
N ARG A 271 -6.54 16.39 9.56
CA ARG A 271 -7.70 15.49 9.70
C ARG A 271 -8.08 14.88 8.35
N ALA A 272 -8.19 15.70 7.32
CA ALA A 272 -8.52 15.25 5.96
C ALA A 272 -7.50 14.24 5.41
N ASN A 273 -6.20 14.46 5.62
CA ASN A 273 -5.18 13.48 5.26
C ASN A 273 -5.38 12.14 5.97
N GLY A 274 -5.76 12.17 7.26
CA GLY A 274 -6.09 10.96 8.01
C GLY A 274 -7.30 10.21 7.44
N PHE A 275 -8.35 10.93 7.02
CA PHE A 275 -9.52 10.33 6.37
C PHE A 275 -9.20 9.79 4.97
N ARG A 276 -8.40 10.50 4.18
CA ARG A 276 -7.92 10.03 2.87
C ARG A 276 -7.11 8.75 2.99
N GLU A 277 -6.18 8.69 3.93
CA GLU A 277 -5.42 7.46 4.22
C GLU A 277 -6.34 6.32 4.69
N ALA A 278 -7.34 6.62 5.53
CA ALA A 278 -8.33 5.63 5.94
C ALA A 278 -9.16 5.10 4.75
N LEU A 279 -9.58 5.98 3.84
CA LEU A 279 -10.32 5.63 2.63
C LEU A 279 -9.51 4.74 1.69
N ILE A 280 -8.22 5.07 1.47
CA ILE A 280 -7.32 4.26 0.64
C ILE A 280 -7.12 2.88 1.27
N ARG A 281 -6.85 2.81 2.59
CA ARG A 281 -6.75 1.54 3.32
C ARG A 281 -8.03 0.71 3.27
N GLY A 282 -9.18 1.36 3.45
CA GLY A 282 -10.49 0.73 3.37
C GLY A 282 -10.73 0.11 2.00
N THR A 283 -10.44 0.88 0.95
CA THR A 283 -10.54 0.42 -0.45
C THR A 283 -9.63 -0.76 -0.70
N GLN A 284 -8.35 -0.71 -0.30
CA GLN A 284 -7.44 -1.84 -0.42
C GLN A 284 -7.97 -3.10 0.29
N SER A 285 -8.48 -2.94 1.52
CA SER A 285 -9.07 -4.06 2.26
C SER A 285 -10.27 -4.68 1.52
N LEU A 286 -11.10 -3.86 0.87
CA LEU A 286 -12.22 -4.32 0.06
C LEU A 286 -11.76 -5.07 -1.20
N LEU A 287 -10.71 -4.56 -1.87
CA LEU A 287 -10.10 -5.18 -3.05
C LEU A 287 -9.46 -6.54 -2.75
N ILE A 288 -8.82 -6.66 -1.60
CA ILE A 288 -8.23 -7.92 -1.18
C ILE A 288 -9.32 -8.97 -0.92
N GLN A 289 -10.43 -8.58 -0.30
CA GLN A 289 -11.52 -9.51 0.04
C GLN A 289 -12.39 -9.88 -1.15
N ILE A 290 -12.60 -8.96 -2.10
CA ILE A 290 -13.44 -9.22 -3.29
C ILE A 290 -12.86 -10.35 -4.16
N GLY A 291 -11.53 -10.54 -4.17
CA GLY A 291 -10.89 -11.65 -4.88
C GLY A 291 -11.28 -13.03 -4.34
N THR A 292 -11.61 -13.11 -3.04
CA THR A 292 -11.99 -14.35 -2.35
C THR A 292 -13.49 -14.54 -2.16
N ILE A 293 -14.31 -13.60 -2.62
CA ILE A 293 -15.75 -13.60 -2.35
C ILE A 293 -16.52 -14.71 -3.07
N ASP A 294 -15.97 -15.24 -4.16
CA ASP A 294 -16.55 -16.37 -4.89
C ASP A 294 -16.43 -17.71 -4.13
N LEU A 295 -15.60 -17.76 -3.07
CA LEU A 295 -15.23 -18.99 -2.37
C LEU A 295 -16.21 -19.38 -1.26
N GLU A 296 -17.27 -18.61 -1.02
CA GLU A 296 -18.11 -18.80 0.16
C GLU A 296 -19.60 -19.03 -0.12
N PHE A 297 -20.24 -19.64 0.86
CA PHE A 297 -21.68 -19.58 1.02
C PHE A 297 -22.05 -18.25 1.69
N SER A 298 -22.92 -17.47 1.07
CA SER A 298 -23.41 -16.22 1.65
C SER A 298 -24.93 -16.17 1.65
N ILE A 299 -25.52 -15.75 2.76
CA ILE A 299 -26.93 -15.39 2.84
C ILE A 299 -27.00 -13.87 2.80
N GLY A 300 -27.68 -13.32 1.80
CA GLY A 300 -27.80 -11.88 1.65
C GLY A 300 -28.54 -11.47 0.38
N ARG A 301 -28.88 -10.19 0.27
CA ARG A 301 -29.50 -9.61 -0.93
C ARG A 301 -28.55 -9.59 -2.11
N LEU A 302 -27.29 -9.23 -1.85
CA LEU A 302 -26.25 -9.07 -2.86
C LEU A 302 -25.38 -10.32 -2.98
N GLY A 303 -25.15 -10.78 -4.21
CA GLY A 303 -24.28 -11.90 -4.52
C GLY A 303 -22.84 -11.50 -4.88
N PRO A 304 -21.94 -12.47 -5.05
CA PRO A 304 -20.54 -12.23 -5.46
C PRO A 304 -20.40 -11.37 -6.73
N LYS A 305 -21.19 -11.64 -7.77
CA LYS A 305 -21.19 -10.85 -9.02
C LYS A 305 -21.66 -9.41 -8.81
N ASP A 306 -22.71 -9.24 -8.02
CA ASP A 306 -23.29 -7.93 -7.71
C ASP A 306 -22.29 -7.05 -6.92
N LEU A 307 -21.60 -7.66 -5.95
CA LEU A 307 -20.57 -6.98 -5.16
C LEU A 307 -19.35 -6.61 -6.00
N LYS A 308 -18.98 -7.42 -7.00
CA LYS A 308 -17.93 -7.05 -7.96
C LYS A 308 -18.33 -5.87 -8.85
N LYS A 309 -19.59 -5.82 -9.30
CA LYS A 309 -20.14 -4.68 -10.04
C LYS A 309 -20.10 -3.42 -9.18
N ALA A 310 -20.59 -3.48 -7.94
CA ALA A 310 -20.52 -2.37 -7.00
C ALA A 310 -19.07 -1.94 -6.72
N ASN A 311 -18.16 -2.88 -6.52
CA ASN A 311 -16.74 -2.60 -6.28
C ASN A 311 -16.06 -1.89 -7.45
N ALA A 312 -16.47 -2.15 -8.69
CA ALA A 312 -15.94 -1.44 -9.86
C ALA A 312 -16.29 0.05 -9.84
N GLU A 313 -17.54 0.39 -9.50
CA GLU A 313 -17.98 1.78 -9.36
C GLU A 313 -17.35 2.46 -8.13
N LEU A 314 -17.24 1.73 -7.01
CA LEU A 314 -16.63 2.23 -5.77
C LEU A 314 -15.13 2.56 -5.93
N LYS A 315 -14.39 1.82 -6.77
CA LYS A 315 -13.01 2.18 -7.13
C LYS A 315 -12.93 3.56 -7.76
N SER A 316 -13.84 3.87 -8.68
CA SER A 316 -13.89 5.18 -9.34
C SER A 316 -14.31 6.27 -8.35
N LEU A 317 -15.31 5.99 -7.52
CA LEU A 317 -15.75 6.91 -6.47
C LEU A 317 -14.62 7.23 -5.47
N MET A 318 -13.82 6.24 -5.07
CA MET A 318 -12.65 6.47 -4.20
C MET A 318 -11.71 7.51 -4.79
N PHE A 319 -11.44 7.41 -6.10
CA PHE A 319 -10.50 8.29 -6.78
C PHE A 319 -10.99 9.74 -6.77
N ARG A 320 -12.29 9.95 -7.01
CA ARG A 320 -12.92 11.29 -6.94
C ARG A 320 -13.05 11.78 -5.50
N ALA A 321 -13.40 10.92 -4.56
CA ALA A 321 -13.48 11.25 -3.13
C ALA A 321 -12.11 11.66 -2.55
N ALA A 322 -11.02 11.01 -2.97
CA ALA A 322 -9.67 11.41 -2.60
C ALA A 322 -9.31 12.81 -3.15
N GLY A 323 -9.86 13.18 -4.31
CA GLY A 323 -9.68 14.49 -4.94
C GLY A 323 -10.39 15.65 -4.22
N LEU A 324 -11.43 15.38 -3.41
CA LEU A 324 -12.17 16.41 -2.66
C LEU A 324 -11.28 17.22 -1.69
N HIS A 325 -10.21 16.61 -1.18
CA HIS A 325 -9.27 17.25 -0.26
C HIS A 325 -8.22 18.12 -1.00
N SER A 326 -8.06 17.96 -2.31
CA SER A 326 -6.98 18.60 -3.08
C SER A 326 -6.95 20.11 -2.96
N PHE A 327 -8.11 20.78 -3.00
CA PHE A 327 -8.23 22.23 -2.79
C PHE A 327 -7.63 22.66 -1.45
N GLN A 328 -7.97 21.95 -0.37
CA GLN A 328 -7.50 22.27 0.96
C GLN A 328 -5.99 22.05 1.10
N VAL A 329 -5.44 21.01 0.46
CA VAL A 329 -3.99 20.79 0.39
C VAL A 329 -3.31 21.96 -0.31
N LEU A 330 -3.82 22.41 -1.46
CA LEU A 330 -3.24 23.51 -2.22
C LEU A 330 -3.25 24.82 -1.42
N VAL A 331 -4.36 25.17 -0.75
CA VAL A 331 -4.44 26.36 0.10
C VAL A 331 -3.47 26.26 1.29
N ASN A 332 -3.43 25.10 1.96
CA ASN A 332 -2.50 24.88 3.07
C ASN A 332 -1.03 24.94 2.62
N ASP A 333 -0.71 24.46 1.41
CA ASP A 333 0.64 24.53 0.86
C ASP A 333 1.06 25.95 0.49
N ILE A 334 0.11 26.82 0.11
CA ILE A 334 0.35 28.26 -0.04
C ILE A 334 0.67 28.86 1.33
N ASN A 335 -0.19 28.63 2.33
CA ASN A 335 0.02 29.11 3.69
C ASN A 335 1.36 28.67 4.30
N LEU A 336 1.76 27.41 4.09
CA LEU A 336 3.06 26.89 4.52
C LEU A 336 4.24 27.50 3.76
N GLY A 337 4.04 27.83 2.47
CA GLY A 337 5.02 28.55 1.67
C GLY A 337 5.26 29.95 2.23
N ASP A 338 4.18 30.68 2.48
CA ASP A 338 4.23 32.04 3.03
C ASP A 338 4.88 32.06 4.42
N GLU A 339 4.56 31.08 5.28
CA GLU A 339 5.19 30.95 6.60
C GLU A 339 6.70 30.67 6.52
N LYS A 340 7.14 29.85 5.56
CA LYS A 340 8.58 29.61 5.33
C LYS A 340 9.29 30.88 4.87
N GLU A 341 8.69 31.62 3.95
CA GLU A 341 9.24 32.88 3.44
C GLU A 341 9.35 33.93 4.56
N GLU A 342 8.30 34.11 5.38
CA GLU A 342 8.32 35.00 6.54
C GLU A 342 9.43 34.63 7.52
N LYS A 343 9.59 33.34 7.85
CA LYS A 343 10.67 32.86 8.72
C LYS A 343 12.06 33.10 8.13
N GLU A 344 12.22 32.92 6.82
CA GLU A 344 13.48 33.23 6.15
C GLU A 344 13.79 34.73 6.20
N VAL A 345 12.79 35.59 5.95
CA VAL A 345 12.94 37.05 6.04
C VAL A 345 13.28 37.47 7.46
N GLU A 346 12.61 36.91 8.48
CA GLU A 346 12.96 37.16 9.89
C GLU A 346 14.37 36.67 10.23
N ALA A 347 14.74 35.47 9.80
CA ALA A 347 16.07 34.90 10.03
C ALA A 347 17.17 35.68 9.31
N ARG A 348 16.86 36.32 8.17
CA ARG A 348 17.76 37.25 7.45
C ARG A 348 17.86 38.58 8.18
N ALA A 349 16.74 39.15 8.62
CA ALA A 349 16.71 40.38 9.41
C ALA A 349 17.53 40.26 10.70
N ARG A 350 17.48 39.09 11.36
CA ARG A 350 18.32 38.77 12.53
C ARG A 350 19.81 38.60 12.20
N ARG A 351 20.17 38.24 10.97
CA ARG A 351 21.56 38.05 10.53
C ARG A 351 22.24 39.32 10.02
N GLY A 352 21.50 40.39 9.72
CA GLY A 352 22.06 41.68 9.29
C GLY A 352 22.62 41.72 7.86
N ASP A 353 22.40 40.69 7.05
CA ASP A 353 22.81 40.63 5.64
C ASP A 353 21.83 41.47 4.78
N GLN A 354 22.31 42.57 4.17
CA GLN A 354 21.50 43.49 3.38
C GLN A 354 21.42 43.13 1.89
N THR A 355 22.28 42.23 1.40
CA THR A 355 22.31 41.83 -0.02
C THR A 355 21.83 40.40 -0.21
N PRO A 356 20.82 40.16 -1.06
CA PRO A 356 20.30 38.82 -1.27
C PRO A 356 21.29 37.99 -2.11
N ARG A 357 21.97 37.02 -1.49
CA ARG A 357 22.90 36.10 -2.18
C ARG A 357 22.24 35.09 -3.13
N THR A 358 20.94 35.20 -3.38
CA THR A 358 20.15 34.56 -4.46
C THR A 358 18.69 34.92 -4.15
N VAL A 359 18.15 35.96 -4.80
CA VAL A 359 16.70 36.18 -4.75
C VAL A 359 16.07 35.07 -5.59
N ASP A 360 15.38 34.12 -4.96
CA ASP A 360 14.56 33.17 -5.70
C ASP A 360 13.49 33.97 -6.44
N ARG A 361 13.67 34.15 -7.76
CA ARG A 361 12.79 34.98 -8.61
C ARG A 361 11.32 34.62 -8.44
N PHE A 362 11.05 33.36 -8.09
CA PHE A 362 9.72 32.83 -7.84
C PHE A 362 9.07 33.35 -6.56
N SER A 363 9.85 33.56 -5.48
CA SER A 363 9.33 34.12 -4.22
C SER A 363 8.89 35.58 -4.41
N THR A 364 9.69 36.36 -5.14
CA THR A 364 9.34 37.74 -5.51
C THR A 364 8.09 37.77 -6.39
N LEU A 365 7.98 36.84 -7.35
CA LEU A 365 6.81 36.68 -8.21
C LEU A 365 5.55 36.37 -7.40
N ARG A 366 5.63 35.44 -6.44
CA ARG A 366 4.51 35.09 -5.56
C ARG A 366 4.06 36.28 -4.71
N ARG A 367 5.00 37.02 -4.10
CA ARG A 367 4.68 38.21 -3.31
C ARG A 367 3.95 39.27 -4.14
N GLN A 368 4.42 39.52 -5.36
CA GLN A 368 3.75 40.46 -6.27
C GLN A 368 2.35 39.99 -6.70
N ILE A 369 2.13 38.68 -6.85
CA ILE A 369 0.78 38.13 -7.13
C ILE A 369 -0.15 38.38 -5.94
N GLN A 370 0.30 38.07 -4.72
CA GLN A 370 -0.49 38.28 -3.50
C GLN A 370 -0.82 39.76 -3.26
N GLU A 371 0.15 40.66 -3.43
CA GLU A 371 -0.08 42.10 -3.30
C GLU A 371 -1.12 42.62 -4.31
N ARG A 372 -1.18 42.06 -5.53
CA ARG A 372 -2.18 42.43 -6.53
C ARG A 372 -3.56 41.86 -6.20
N GLU A 373 -3.65 40.59 -5.79
CA GLU A 373 -4.92 39.97 -5.40
C GLU A 373 -5.57 40.77 -4.25
N ALA A 374 -4.76 41.22 -3.28
CA ALA A 374 -5.21 42.00 -2.13
C ALA A 374 -5.73 43.39 -2.52
N ARG A 375 -5.03 44.09 -3.42
CA ARG A 375 -5.44 45.43 -3.91
C ARG A 375 -6.78 45.40 -4.61
N HIS A 376 -7.09 44.33 -5.33
CA HIS A 376 -8.31 44.22 -6.13
C HIS A 376 -9.44 43.44 -5.44
N GLY A 377 -9.21 42.92 -4.23
CA GLY A 377 -10.18 42.11 -3.49
C GLY A 377 -10.40 40.72 -4.11
N ASN A 378 -9.41 40.20 -4.84
CA ASN A 378 -9.44 38.90 -5.51
C ASN A 378 -8.71 37.80 -4.72
N ASP A 379 -8.43 38.06 -3.44
CA ASP A 379 -7.83 37.10 -2.52
C ASP A 379 -8.74 35.91 -2.24
N LEU A 380 -8.11 34.80 -1.82
CA LEU A 380 -8.81 33.62 -1.29
C LEU A 380 -9.77 33.99 -0.14
N ASP A 381 -9.44 34.96 0.70
CA ASP A 381 -10.31 35.43 1.79
C ASP A 381 -11.66 36.00 1.29
N THR A 382 -11.68 36.59 0.09
CA THR A 382 -12.90 37.14 -0.54
C THR A 382 -13.65 36.08 -1.36
N LEU A 383 -12.93 35.19 -2.04
CA LEU A 383 -13.53 34.18 -2.93
C LEU A 383 -14.13 32.98 -2.17
N ILE A 384 -13.53 32.55 -1.04
CA ILE A 384 -14.02 31.38 -0.29
C ILE A 384 -15.45 31.57 0.24
N PRO A 385 -15.87 32.72 0.80
CA PRO A 385 -17.26 32.94 1.19
C PRO A 385 -18.25 32.82 0.01
N ILE A 386 -17.87 33.34 -1.16
CA ILE A 386 -18.68 33.21 -2.39
C ILE A 386 -18.79 31.73 -2.77
N LEU A 387 -17.67 31.00 -2.74
CA LEU A 387 -17.61 29.57 -3.00
C LEU A 387 -18.42 28.73 -2.01
N SER A 388 -18.43 29.11 -0.73
CA SER A 388 -19.22 28.44 0.31
C SER A 388 -20.71 28.57 -0.01
N SER A 389 -21.19 29.79 -0.28
CA SER A 389 -22.59 30.07 -0.61
C SER A 389 -23.05 29.47 -1.95
N SER A 390 -22.15 29.40 -2.95
CA SER A 390 -22.48 28.88 -4.28
C SER A 390 -22.53 27.35 -4.32
N SER A 391 -21.73 26.68 -3.49
CA SER A 391 -21.62 25.21 -3.46
C SER A 391 -22.47 24.52 -2.39
N GLU A 392 -23.16 25.26 -1.51
CA GLU A 392 -23.91 24.71 -0.37
C GLU A 392 -24.98 23.69 -0.78
N ASN A 393 -25.79 24.03 -1.79
CA ASN A 393 -26.84 23.14 -2.31
C ASN A 393 -26.26 21.83 -2.87
N LEU A 394 -25.19 21.91 -3.67
CA LEU A 394 -24.54 20.73 -4.25
C LEU A 394 -23.85 19.87 -3.18
N ARG A 395 -23.18 20.49 -2.21
CA ARG A 395 -22.53 19.78 -1.09
C ARG A 395 -23.55 19.03 -0.25
N SER A 396 -24.65 19.67 0.13
CA SER A 396 -25.72 19.05 0.94
C SER A 396 -26.43 17.92 0.20
N ALA A 397 -26.64 18.05 -1.12
CA ALA A 397 -27.17 16.98 -1.96
C ALA A 397 -26.20 15.78 -2.04
N CYS A 398 -24.90 16.03 -2.26
CA CYS A 398 -23.87 14.99 -2.26
C CYS A 398 -23.73 14.27 -0.91
N GLU A 399 -23.84 15.02 0.20
CA GLU A 399 -23.84 14.46 1.55
C GLU A 399 -25.05 13.53 1.77
N SER A 400 -26.24 14.00 1.39
CA SER A 400 -27.50 13.25 1.53
C SER A 400 -27.50 12.00 0.65
N ALA A 401 -27.02 12.10 -0.59
CA ALA A 401 -26.84 10.98 -1.52
C ALA A 401 -25.85 9.93 -0.99
N THR A 402 -24.70 10.37 -0.46
CA THR A 402 -23.69 9.47 0.13
C THR A 402 -24.25 8.75 1.35
N ARG A 403 -24.99 9.47 2.20
CA ARG A 403 -25.68 8.90 3.37
C ARG A 403 -26.75 7.89 2.95
N ALA A 404 -27.57 8.20 1.94
CA ALA A 404 -28.59 7.30 1.42
C ALA A 404 -27.98 6.00 0.85
N ALA A 405 -26.89 6.10 0.09
CA ALA A 405 -26.16 4.93 -0.41
C ALA A 405 -25.59 4.08 0.75
N MET A 406 -24.97 4.73 1.73
CA MET A 406 -24.43 4.07 2.93
C MET A 406 -25.54 3.36 3.73
N ASP A 407 -26.67 4.03 3.97
CA ASP A 407 -27.81 3.47 4.69
C ASP A 407 -28.45 2.31 3.94
N TRP A 408 -28.45 2.33 2.60
CA TRP A 408 -28.90 1.19 1.79
C TRP A 408 -27.98 -0.02 1.92
N PHE A 409 -26.65 0.14 1.84
CA PHE A 409 -25.71 -0.96 2.06
C PHE A 409 -25.82 -1.52 3.48
N LYS A 410 -26.02 -0.64 4.47
CA LYS A 410 -26.27 -1.01 5.86
C LYS A 410 -27.59 -1.77 6.03
N ALA A 411 -28.66 -1.35 5.37
CA ALA A 411 -29.95 -2.05 5.33
C ALA A 411 -29.82 -3.44 4.67
N CYS A 412 -28.98 -3.57 3.63
CA CYS A 412 -28.67 -4.87 3.02
C CYS A 412 -27.92 -5.82 3.96
N ASN A 413 -27.18 -5.27 4.94
CA ASN A 413 -26.38 -6.05 5.86
C ASN A 413 -27.10 -6.36 7.19
N THR A 414 -28.01 -5.49 7.62
CA THR A 414 -28.79 -5.66 8.85
C THR A 414 -29.97 -6.61 8.64
N GLY A 415 -30.28 -7.44 9.64
CA GLY A 415 -31.46 -8.30 9.60
C GLY A 415 -31.49 -9.37 8.49
N ARG A 416 -30.33 -9.83 7.98
CA ARG A 416 -30.26 -10.84 6.89
C ARG A 416 -31.10 -12.08 7.16
N TRP A 417 -31.03 -12.62 8.37
CA TRP A 417 -31.77 -13.82 8.78
C TRP A 417 -33.26 -13.54 8.95
N THR A 418 -33.63 -12.42 9.58
CA THR A 418 -35.04 -12.03 9.71
C THR A 418 -35.66 -11.79 8.34
N ALA A 419 -34.98 -11.05 7.47
CA ALA A 419 -35.45 -10.75 6.10
C ALA A 419 -35.51 -11.98 5.19
N PHE A 420 -34.76 -13.05 5.49
CA PHE A 420 -34.86 -14.32 4.77
C PHE A 420 -36.18 -15.06 5.07
N PHE A 421 -36.72 -14.91 6.28
CA PHE A 421 -37.97 -15.55 6.69
C PHE A 421 -39.21 -14.63 6.56
N THR A 422 -39.03 -13.32 6.41
CA THR A 422 -40.14 -12.36 6.24
C THR A 422 -40.69 -12.39 4.81
N LYS A 423 -42.03 -12.29 4.66
CA LYS A 423 -42.68 -12.11 3.35
C LYS A 423 -42.33 -10.74 2.76
N LEU A 424 -42.17 -10.69 1.44
CA LEU A 424 -41.83 -9.46 0.73
C LEU A 424 -43.05 -8.55 0.63
N ASP A 425 -42.90 -7.32 1.11
CA ASP A 425 -43.85 -6.23 0.84
C ASP A 425 -43.36 -5.43 -0.37
N GLN A 426 -44.12 -5.49 -1.46
CA GLN A 426 -43.75 -4.89 -2.73
C GLN A 426 -43.84 -3.35 -2.69
N THR A 427 -44.79 -2.82 -1.89
CA THR A 427 -44.97 -1.37 -1.71
C THR A 427 -43.76 -0.72 -1.02
N HIS A 428 -43.16 -1.41 -0.05
CA HIS A 428 -41.97 -0.95 0.64
C HIS A 428 -40.72 -1.00 -0.26
N VAL A 429 -40.61 -1.96 -1.18
CA VAL A 429 -39.51 -2.02 -2.15
C VAL A 429 -39.60 -0.85 -3.12
N GLU A 430 -40.79 -0.61 -3.67
CA GLU A 430 -41.05 0.49 -4.60
C GLU A 430 -40.79 1.85 -3.93
N ALA A 431 -41.30 2.06 -2.70
CA ALA A 431 -41.05 3.27 -1.93
C ALA A 431 -39.56 3.52 -1.65
N ARG A 432 -38.79 2.46 -1.33
CA ARG A 432 -37.34 2.57 -1.13
C ARG A 432 -36.61 2.92 -2.42
N SER A 433 -36.95 2.26 -3.53
CA SER A 433 -36.35 2.56 -4.84
C SER A 433 -36.68 3.98 -5.31
N ALA A 434 -37.92 4.44 -5.06
CA ALA A 434 -38.35 5.80 -5.36
C ALA A 434 -37.56 6.82 -4.55
N GLY A 435 -37.33 6.57 -3.25
CA GLY A 435 -36.51 7.45 -2.42
C GLY A 435 -35.05 7.55 -2.89
N LEU A 436 -34.44 6.46 -3.39
CA LEU A 436 -33.08 6.50 -3.95
C LEU A 436 -33.03 7.26 -5.29
N GLU A 437 -34.03 7.09 -6.14
CA GLU A 437 -34.13 7.82 -7.41
C GLU A 437 -34.41 9.32 -7.18
N GLU A 438 -35.18 9.66 -6.14
CA GLU A 438 -35.36 11.04 -5.69
C GLU A 438 -34.03 11.67 -5.28
N GLN A 439 -33.22 10.98 -4.46
CA GLN A 439 -31.88 11.47 -4.09
C GLN A 439 -30.98 11.67 -5.31
N ARG A 440 -31.04 10.76 -6.29
CA ARG A 440 -30.30 10.91 -7.55
C ARG A 440 -30.74 12.16 -8.32
N ARG A 441 -32.05 12.38 -8.47
CA ARG A 441 -32.62 13.57 -9.15
C ARG A 441 -32.27 14.87 -8.43
N LEU A 442 -32.22 14.85 -7.10
CA LEU A 442 -31.80 16.00 -6.30
C LEU A 442 -30.34 16.38 -6.61
N VAL A 443 -29.44 15.41 -6.69
CA VAL A 443 -28.03 15.66 -7.07
C VAL A 443 -27.92 16.16 -8.50
N GLU A 444 -28.67 15.56 -9.43
CA GLU A 444 -28.70 15.98 -10.86
C GLU A 444 -29.16 17.43 -11.00
N THR A 445 -30.28 17.78 -10.37
CA THR A 445 -30.82 19.16 -10.38
C THR A 445 -29.85 20.15 -9.73
N ALA A 446 -29.23 19.78 -8.61
CA ALA A 446 -28.25 20.63 -7.93
C ALA A 446 -26.95 20.79 -8.73
N LEU A 447 -26.54 19.76 -9.48
CA LEU A 447 -25.37 19.81 -10.37
C LEU A 447 -25.63 20.74 -11.56
N ASP A 448 -26.81 20.65 -12.18
CA ASP A 448 -27.19 21.50 -13.30
C ASP A 448 -27.36 22.98 -12.87
N ASP A 449 -27.92 23.25 -11.69
CA ASP A 449 -27.96 24.60 -11.11
C ASP A 449 -26.55 25.13 -10.82
N PHE A 450 -25.67 24.26 -10.31
CA PHE A 450 -24.30 24.63 -10.01
C PHE A 450 -23.51 25.05 -11.26
N ARG A 451 -23.59 24.25 -12.34
CA ARG A 451 -22.92 24.51 -13.62
C ARG A 451 -23.40 25.81 -14.26
N ASN A 452 -24.71 25.95 -14.42
CA ASN A 452 -25.29 27.03 -15.22
C ASN A 452 -25.42 28.36 -14.46
N VAL A 453 -25.62 28.34 -13.14
CA VAL A 453 -26.00 29.53 -12.37
C VAL A 453 -24.99 29.86 -11.28
N GLN A 454 -24.69 28.89 -10.40
CA GLN A 454 -23.92 29.18 -9.18
C GLN A 454 -22.44 29.44 -9.48
N ARG A 455 -21.85 28.73 -10.44
CA ARG A 455 -20.45 28.91 -10.86
C ARG A 455 -20.18 30.33 -11.34
N ILE A 456 -21.12 30.94 -12.08
CA ILE A 456 -20.98 32.31 -12.61
C ILE A 456 -20.82 33.34 -11.47
N LYS A 457 -21.36 33.07 -10.27
CA LYS A 457 -21.20 33.97 -9.11
C LYS A 457 -19.74 34.15 -8.69
N LEU A 458 -18.86 33.17 -8.94
CA LEU A 458 -17.42 33.27 -8.67
C LEU A 458 -16.71 34.25 -9.60
N LEU A 459 -17.27 34.52 -10.78
CA LEU A 459 -16.69 35.38 -11.80
C LEU A 459 -17.10 36.86 -11.64
N LYS A 460 -18.18 37.15 -10.90
CA LYS A 460 -18.68 38.53 -10.67
C LYS A 460 -17.61 39.53 -10.19
N PRO A 461 -16.70 39.20 -9.26
CA PRO A 461 -15.64 40.11 -8.85
C PRO A 461 -14.68 40.53 -9.98
N TYR A 462 -14.61 39.71 -11.04
CA TYR A 462 -13.73 39.89 -12.19
C TYR A 462 -14.39 40.63 -13.36
N GLU A 463 -15.72 40.72 -13.41
CA GLU A 463 -16.46 41.42 -14.48
C GLU A 463 -16.04 42.89 -14.63
N LYS A 464 -15.63 43.54 -13.53
CA LYS A 464 -15.19 44.95 -13.50
C LYS A 464 -13.96 45.26 -14.37
N PHE A 465 -13.22 44.24 -14.81
CA PHE A 465 -12.02 44.39 -15.64
C PHE A 465 -12.30 44.21 -17.15
N PHE A 466 -13.54 43.91 -17.52
CA PHE A 466 -13.97 43.71 -18.90
C PHE A 466 -14.91 44.82 -19.32
N ASP A 467 -14.77 45.28 -20.56
CA ASP A 467 -15.70 46.24 -21.14
C ASP A 467 -17.05 45.54 -21.39
N PRO A 468 -18.17 46.07 -20.87
CA PRO A 468 -19.50 45.45 -21.02
C PRO A 468 -19.96 45.31 -22.49
N VAL A 469 -19.42 46.10 -23.42
CA VAL A 469 -19.84 46.05 -24.84
C VAL A 469 -18.92 45.16 -25.67
N THR A 470 -17.60 45.33 -25.56
CA THR A 470 -16.64 44.55 -26.34
C THR A 470 -16.31 43.20 -25.70
N LYS A 471 -16.63 43.00 -24.42
CA LYS A 471 -16.29 41.82 -23.58
C LYS A 471 -14.79 41.49 -23.54
N LYS A 472 -13.96 42.39 -24.06
CA LYS A 472 -12.51 42.32 -24.04
C LYS A 472 -12.00 43.03 -22.79
N LEU A 473 -10.75 42.74 -22.46
CA LEU A 473 -10.06 43.40 -21.36
C LEU A 473 -9.95 44.91 -21.65
N ILE A 474 -10.16 45.74 -20.63
CA ILE A 474 -10.03 47.21 -20.76
C ILE A 474 -8.54 47.53 -20.98
N HIS A 475 -8.18 47.96 -22.20
CA HIS A 475 -6.79 48.23 -22.62
C HIS A 475 -6.13 49.45 -21.94
N GLU A 476 -6.90 50.27 -21.22
CA GLU A 476 -6.41 51.49 -20.54
C GLU A 476 -5.81 51.23 -19.14
N LEU A 477 -5.94 50.02 -18.59
CA LEU A 477 -5.25 49.65 -17.34
C LEU A 477 -3.78 49.31 -17.65
N ASN A 478 -2.86 50.17 -17.23
CA ASN A 478 -1.42 49.90 -17.27
C ASN A 478 -1.10 48.55 -16.59
N SER A 479 -0.05 47.84 -17.02
CA SER A 479 0.43 46.55 -16.47
C SER A 479 0.42 46.38 -14.93
N PRO A 480 0.59 47.41 -14.07
CA PRO A 480 0.43 47.29 -12.61
C PRO A 480 -1.02 47.20 -12.09
N GLU A 481 -2.04 47.58 -12.87
CA GLU A 481 -3.46 47.60 -12.44
C GLU A 481 -4.26 46.35 -12.82
N MET A 482 -3.64 45.40 -13.54
CA MET A 482 -4.29 44.16 -13.99
C MET A 482 -4.47 43.14 -12.85
N PHE A 483 -5.62 42.44 -12.84
CA PHE A 483 -5.91 41.42 -11.84
C PHE A 483 -5.11 40.12 -12.05
N SER A 484 -4.86 39.38 -10.96
CA SER A 484 -4.37 38.00 -11.01
C SER A 484 -5.51 36.99 -10.87
N ALA A 485 -5.43 35.89 -11.62
CA ALA A 485 -6.43 34.82 -11.64
C ALA A 485 -5.99 33.56 -10.85
N ARG A 486 -4.86 33.60 -10.14
CA ARG A 486 -4.33 32.43 -9.41
C ARG A 486 -5.35 31.91 -8.39
N SER A 487 -5.87 32.78 -7.54
CA SER A 487 -6.85 32.42 -6.51
C SER A 487 -8.17 31.90 -7.11
N LEU A 488 -8.59 32.42 -8.27
CA LEU A 488 -9.74 31.90 -9.02
C LEU A 488 -9.51 30.48 -9.54
N PHE A 489 -8.34 30.18 -10.10
CA PHE A 489 -8.03 28.84 -10.59
C PHE A 489 -7.94 27.80 -9.47
N ILE A 490 -7.46 28.19 -8.29
CA ILE A 490 -7.49 27.32 -7.11
C ILE A 490 -8.95 27.03 -6.72
N CYS A 491 -9.84 28.02 -6.79
CA CYS A 491 -11.28 27.79 -6.60
C CYS A 491 -11.85 26.84 -7.67
N PHE A 492 -11.39 26.91 -8.93
CA PHE A 492 -11.82 25.96 -9.96
C PHE A 492 -11.38 24.51 -9.70
N VAL A 493 -10.25 24.28 -9.03
CA VAL A 493 -9.89 22.92 -8.57
C VAL A 493 -10.95 22.38 -7.62
N PHE A 494 -11.51 23.23 -6.75
CA PHE A 494 -12.61 22.81 -5.88
C PHE A 494 -13.90 22.54 -6.66
N THR A 495 -14.29 23.43 -7.59
CA THR A 495 -15.52 23.25 -8.38
C THR A 495 -15.46 21.99 -9.23
N GLU A 496 -14.32 21.70 -9.86
CA GLU A 496 -14.13 20.46 -10.61
C GLU A 496 -14.21 19.24 -9.69
N ALA A 497 -13.51 19.27 -8.54
CA ALA A 497 -13.47 18.12 -7.64
C ALA A 497 -14.85 17.74 -7.10
N ILE A 498 -15.71 18.72 -6.79
CA ILE A 498 -17.07 18.45 -6.33
C ILE A 498 -17.99 18.00 -7.46
N GLU A 499 -17.88 18.58 -8.66
CA GLU A 499 -18.63 18.12 -9.84
C GLU A 499 -18.26 16.68 -10.21
N ALA A 500 -16.97 16.36 -10.24
CA ALA A 500 -16.44 15.02 -10.44
C ALA A 500 -17.01 13.99 -9.45
N PHE A 501 -17.11 14.38 -8.18
CA PHE A 501 -17.68 13.55 -7.14
C PHE A 501 -19.19 13.39 -7.33
N ALA A 502 -19.92 14.47 -7.63
CA ALA A 502 -21.35 14.47 -7.89
C ALA A 502 -21.74 13.53 -9.05
N GLU A 503 -21.02 13.58 -10.18
CA GLU A 503 -21.22 12.68 -11.32
C GLU A 503 -21.05 11.21 -10.94
N HIS A 504 -20.04 10.89 -10.13
CA HIS A 504 -19.75 9.52 -9.76
C HIS A 504 -20.67 8.99 -8.66
N ILE A 505 -21.11 9.82 -7.71
CA ILE A 505 -22.11 9.38 -6.73
C ILE A 505 -23.46 9.12 -7.41
N MET A 506 -23.81 9.86 -8.48
CA MET A 506 -24.99 9.55 -9.30
C MET A 506 -24.86 8.18 -10.00
N LYS A 507 -23.69 7.84 -10.54
CA LYS A 507 -23.43 6.50 -11.12
C LYS A 507 -23.54 5.40 -10.08
N VAL A 508 -23.02 5.63 -8.87
CA VAL A 508 -23.15 4.70 -7.74
C VAL A 508 -24.61 4.53 -7.33
N LEU A 509 -25.38 5.63 -7.21
CA LEU A 509 -26.82 5.56 -6.92
C LEU A 509 -27.59 4.82 -8.01
N LYS A 510 -27.30 5.07 -9.29
CA LYS A 510 -27.88 4.31 -10.41
C LYS A 510 -27.58 2.82 -10.29
N CYS A 511 -26.33 2.47 -10.00
CA CYS A 511 -25.93 1.07 -9.77
C CYS A 511 -26.71 0.46 -8.58
N VAL A 512 -26.89 1.21 -7.49
CA VAL A 512 -27.66 0.79 -6.32
C VAL A 512 -29.14 0.59 -6.66
N VAL A 513 -29.76 1.48 -7.43
CA VAL A 513 -31.14 1.36 -7.91
C VAL A 513 -31.32 0.13 -8.82
N ASP A 514 -30.40 -0.09 -9.75
CA ASP A 514 -30.37 -1.29 -10.60
C ASP A 514 -30.26 -2.57 -9.76
N LEU A 515 -29.41 -2.57 -8.73
CA LEU A 515 -29.25 -3.71 -7.83
C LEU A 515 -30.49 -3.93 -6.95
N ASP A 516 -31.14 -2.86 -6.49
CA ASP A 516 -32.33 -2.93 -5.65
C ASP A 516 -33.53 -3.52 -6.40
N THR A 517 -33.72 -3.11 -7.66
CA THR A 517 -34.77 -3.61 -8.56
C THR A 517 -34.52 -5.07 -8.95
N GLN A 518 -33.27 -5.46 -9.26
CA GLN A 518 -32.93 -6.83 -9.62
C GLN A 518 -33.00 -7.81 -8.44
N ARG A 519 -32.77 -7.34 -7.21
CA ARG A 519 -32.63 -8.18 -6.00
C ARG A 519 -33.51 -7.69 -4.82
N PRO A 520 -34.84 -7.88 -4.88
CA PRO A 520 -35.73 -7.45 -3.80
C PRO A 520 -35.64 -8.32 -2.53
N LYS A 521 -35.28 -9.61 -2.65
CA LYS A 521 -35.20 -10.55 -1.51
C LYS A 521 -33.76 -11.06 -1.25
N PRO A 522 -33.39 -11.32 0.02
CA PRO A 522 -32.17 -12.06 0.31
C PRO A 522 -32.29 -13.52 -0.14
N ARG A 523 -31.20 -14.07 -0.67
CA ARG A 523 -31.10 -15.48 -1.07
C ARG A 523 -29.82 -16.11 -0.56
N LEU A 524 -29.80 -17.44 -0.54
CA LEU A 524 -28.58 -18.21 -0.32
C LEU A 524 -27.79 -18.24 -1.64
N TRP A 525 -26.55 -17.79 -1.57
CA TRP A 525 -25.59 -17.80 -2.67
C TRP A 525 -24.59 -18.94 -2.44
N MET A 526 -24.39 -19.75 -3.48
CA MET A 526 -23.43 -20.84 -3.48
C MET A 526 -22.08 -20.39 -4.06
N PRO A 527 -20.96 -21.00 -3.64
CA PRO A 527 -19.65 -20.72 -4.20
C PRO A 527 -19.58 -21.04 -5.70
N GLY A 528 -18.68 -20.35 -6.41
CA GLY A 528 -18.43 -20.58 -7.84
C GLY A 528 -17.87 -21.98 -8.13
N SER A 529 -17.83 -22.39 -9.42
CA SER A 529 -17.39 -23.73 -9.79
C SER A 529 -15.95 -24.02 -9.31
N LEU A 530 -15.71 -25.23 -8.79
CA LEU A 530 -14.41 -25.65 -8.22
C LEU A 530 -13.22 -25.47 -9.19
N ASN A 531 -13.45 -25.56 -10.50
CA ASN A 531 -12.43 -25.32 -11.52
C ASN A 531 -12.01 -23.83 -11.59
N GLN A 532 -12.97 -22.89 -11.51
CA GLN A 532 -12.67 -21.46 -11.45
C GLN A 532 -11.94 -21.09 -10.15
N ILE A 533 -12.24 -21.81 -9.06
CA ILE A 533 -11.53 -21.67 -7.78
C ILE A 533 -10.08 -22.11 -7.90
N ALA A 534 -9.80 -23.26 -8.51
CA ALA A 534 -8.45 -23.77 -8.71
C ALA A 534 -7.61 -22.86 -9.64
N LEU A 535 -8.20 -22.35 -10.73
CA LEU A 535 -7.55 -21.40 -11.63
C LEU A 535 -7.28 -20.04 -10.95
N LYS A 536 -8.21 -19.51 -10.16
CA LYS A 536 -8.02 -18.25 -9.41
C LYS A 536 -7.00 -18.38 -8.29
N ILE A 537 -6.91 -19.53 -7.62
CA ILE A 537 -5.85 -19.78 -6.62
C ILE A 537 -4.47 -19.84 -7.29
N ARG A 538 -4.40 -20.22 -8.57
CA ARG A 538 -3.15 -20.28 -9.35
C ARG A 538 -2.79 -18.96 -10.02
N GLY A 539 -3.77 -18.16 -10.42
CA GLY A 539 -3.58 -16.90 -11.17
C GLY A 539 -3.72 -15.61 -10.34
N THR A 540 -4.47 -15.63 -9.23
CA THR A 540 -4.73 -14.44 -8.42
C THR A 540 -3.90 -14.50 -7.14
N LYS A 541 -3.12 -13.46 -6.87
CA LYS A 541 -2.46 -13.23 -5.58
C LYS A 541 -3.57 -13.11 -4.51
N VAL A 542 -3.91 -14.21 -3.83
CA VAL A 542 -4.85 -14.23 -2.70
C VAL A 542 -4.16 -13.60 -1.48
N GLU A 543 -4.05 -12.27 -1.47
CA GLU A 543 -3.32 -11.51 -0.44
C GLU A 543 -4.05 -11.45 0.92
N GLY A 544 -5.34 -11.81 0.96
CA GLY A 544 -6.23 -11.51 2.09
C GLY A 544 -6.22 -12.47 3.27
N ALA A 545 -5.85 -13.73 3.07
CA ALA A 545 -5.94 -14.73 4.13
C ALA A 545 -4.68 -14.81 5.01
N GLN A 546 -3.52 -14.41 4.48
CA GLN A 546 -2.21 -14.85 5.01
C GLN A 546 -1.38 -13.73 5.65
N GLY A 547 -1.80 -12.47 5.53
CA GLY A 547 -1.19 -11.33 6.21
C GLY A 547 -1.30 -11.34 7.75
N ILE A 548 -2.03 -12.30 8.34
CA ILE A 548 -2.20 -12.42 9.80
C ILE A 548 -0.98 -13.09 10.46
N MET A 549 -0.21 -13.89 9.72
CA MET A 549 1.01 -14.57 10.18
C MET A 549 2.23 -14.24 9.30
N ALA A 550 2.10 -13.30 8.37
CA ALA A 550 3.22 -12.80 7.57
C ALA A 550 4.19 -12.04 8.50
N MET A 551 5.28 -12.72 8.85
CA MET A 551 6.41 -12.17 9.59
C MET A 551 7.23 -11.29 8.63
N GLY A 552 6.84 -10.02 8.52
CA GLY A 552 7.48 -9.01 7.65
C GLY A 552 6.91 -8.95 6.23
N ALA A 553 7.09 -7.82 5.57
CA ALA A 553 6.78 -7.64 4.15
C ALA A 553 7.90 -8.32 3.33
N THR A 554 7.69 -9.57 2.90
CA THR A 554 8.72 -10.33 2.16
C THR A 554 8.69 -10.09 0.65
N SER A 555 7.70 -9.36 0.12
CA SER A 555 7.69 -8.97 -1.29
C SER A 555 8.64 -7.80 -1.48
N ASP A 556 9.67 -7.92 -2.33
CA ASP A 556 10.57 -6.81 -2.64
C ASP A 556 9.79 -5.59 -3.19
N PRO A 557 9.63 -4.51 -2.41
CA PRO A 557 8.89 -3.32 -2.84
C PRO A 557 9.55 -2.56 -4.00
N THR A 558 10.79 -2.91 -4.39
CA THR A 558 11.53 -2.21 -5.46
C THR A 558 11.15 -2.65 -6.88
N PHE A 559 10.51 -3.82 -7.05
CA PHE A 559 10.15 -4.34 -8.37
C PHE A 559 8.68 -4.10 -8.71
N PHE A 560 8.41 -3.25 -9.70
CA PHE A 560 7.08 -3.09 -10.30
C PHE A 560 6.90 -4.11 -11.42
N GLU A 561 5.89 -4.98 -11.31
CA GLU A 561 5.46 -5.86 -12.41
C GLU A 561 4.62 -5.03 -13.37
N ASP A 562 5.00 -5.00 -14.65
CA ASP A 562 4.19 -4.41 -15.71
C ASP A 562 2.94 -5.31 -15.88
N SER A 563 1.85 -4.95 -15.21
CA SER A 563 0.61 -5.74 -15.13
C SER A 563 -0.21 -5.81 -16.43
N ASP A 564 0.37 -5.38 -17.55
CA ASP A 564 -0.33 -5.22 -18.84
C ASP A 564 -0.52 -6.55 -19.59
N ALA A 565 0.11 -7.64 -19.15
CA ALA A 565 0.18 -8.88 -19.94
C ALA A 565 -0.74 -10.03 -19.47
N GLN A 566 -1.58 -9.86 -18.44
CA GLN A 566 -2.35 -10.99 -17.88
C GLN A 566 -3.87 -10.81 -17.78
N GLU A 567 -4.44 -9.62 -18.02
CA GLU A 567 -5.88 -9.40 -17.85
C GLU A 567 -6.67 -9.18 -19.16
N GLU A 568 -6.04 -9.15 -20.34
CA GLU A 568 -6.75 -9.05 -21.64
C GLU A 568 -7.38 -10.37 -22.13
N SER A 569 -7.27 -11.47 -21.38
CA SER A 569 -7.82 -12.77 -21.82
C SER A 569 -9.12 -13.21 -21.11
N ASP A 570 -9.75 -12.38 -20.28
CA ASP A 570 -10.89 -12.81 -19.43
C ASP A 570 -12.07 -11.81 -19.47
N SER A 571 -12.43 -11.34 -20.67
CA SER A 571 -13.76 -10.78 -20.93
C SER A 571 -14.48 -11.64 -21.97
N ASP A 572 -15.16 -12.68 -21.49
CA ASP A 572 -16.22 -13.40 -22.19
C ASP A 572 -17.36 -12.41 -22.50
N ASP A 573 -17.50 -12.00 -23.76
CA ASP A 573 -18.79 -11.57 -24.31
C ASP A 573 -19.28 -12.69 -25.25
N GLU A 574 -20.22 -13.47 -24.74
CA GLU A 574 -21.05 -14.39 -25.53
C GLU A 574 -21.98 -13.55 -26.42
N VAL A 575 -21.74 -13.55 -27.73
CA VAL A 575 -22.80 -13.42 -28.73
C VAL A 575 -22.54 -14.46 -29.83
N GLU A 576 -23.30 -15.55 -29.74
CA GLU A 576 -23.46 -16.52 -30.82
C GLU A 576 -24.03 -15.84 -32.07
N GLN A 577 -23.32 -15.98 -33.19
CA GLN A 577 -23.90 -16.16 -34.53
C GLN A 577 -22.83 -16.65 -35.50
N GLN A 578 -22.88 -17.95 -35.81
CA GLN A 578 -22.35 -18.54 -37.05
C GLN A 578 -23.28 -18.12 -38.21
N PRO A 579 -22.82 -17.96 -39.48
CA PRO A 579 -22.27 -19.10 -40.21
C PRO A 579 -21.19 -18.86 -41.30
N GLU A 580 -20.66 -20.00 -41.70
CA GLU A 580 -20.16 -20.41 -43.02
C GLU A 580 -18.72 -20.12 -43.49
N LYS A 581 -18.04 -21.25 -43.72
CA LYS A 581 -16.75 -21.44 -44.36
C LYS A 581 -16.89 -21.31 -45.88
N GLN A 582 -16.00 -20.55 -46.51
CA GLN A 582 -15.40 -20.97 -47.78
C GLN A 582 -13.88 -20.73 -47.72
N ARG A 583 -13.14 -21.81 -47.98
CA ARG A 583 -11.70 -21.81 -48.22
C ARG A 583 -11.48 -21.43 -49.68
N GLU A 584 -10.49 -20.59 -49.95
CA GLU A 584 -9.49 -20.85 -51.00
C GLU A 584 -8.21 -20.01 -50.77
N PRO A 585 -7.03 -20.46 -51.25
CA PRO A 585 -5.73 -20.02 -50.76
C PRO A 585 -5.05 -19.05 -51.73
N GLU A 586 -4.66 -17.86 -51.27
CA GLU A 586 -3.79 -16.98 -52.06
C GLU A 586 -2.54 -16.49 -51.30
N LYS A 587 -1.40 -16.95 -51.84
CA LYS A 587 -0.08 -16.32 -51.96
C LYS A 587 0.37 -15.37 -50.84
N LYS A 588 1.30 -15.88 -50.02
CA LYS A 588 2.15 -15.08 -49.14
C LYS A 588 3.15 -14.26 -49.97
N GLU A 589 2.91 -12.97 -50.09
CA GLU A 589 3.99 -11.99 -50.19
C GLU A 589 4.45 -11.57 -48.78
N PRO A 590 5.74 -11.26 -48.56
CA PRO A 590 6.26 -10.91 -47.24
C PRO A 590 5.77 -9.52 -46.84
N LYS A 591 4.66 -9.45 -46.09
CA LYS A 591 4.24 -8.24 -45.39
C LYS A 591 5.27 -7.91 -44.31
N LYS A 592 5.81 -6.68 -44.43
CA LYS A 592 6.65 -5.98 -43.46
C LYS A 592 6.16 -6.26 -42.03
N GLU A 593 7.09 -6.65 -41.18
CA GLU A 593 6.89 -6.83 -39.74
C GLU A 593 6.20 -5.59 -39.14
N ASN A 594 4.96 -5.77 -38.70
CA ASN A 594 4.35 -4.89 -37.72
C ASN A 594 5.12 -5.05 -36.41
N ARG A 595 6.05 -4.12 -36.18
CA ARG A 595 6.71 -3.89 -34.89
C ARG A 595 5.74 -3.24 -33.91
N ASN A 596 4.92 -4.05 -33.26
CA ASN A 596 4.37 -3.79 -31.93
C ASN A 596 4.60 -5.10 -31.17
N GLY A 597 5.46 -5.25 -30.16
CA GLY A 597 6.14 -4.28 -29.31
C GLY A 597 6.36 -4.95 -27.95
N ASN A 598 6.74 -6.23 -27.94
CA ASN A 598 7.10 -6.97 -26.73
C ASN A 598 8.63 -6.89 -26.58
N GLU A 599 9.17 -5.71 -26.31
CA GLU A 599 10.56 -5.58 -25.93
C GLU A 599 10.72 -5.95 -24.46
N ALA A 600 10.88 -7.26 -24.19
CA ALA A 600 11.50 -7.70 -22.95
C ALA A 600 12.76 -6.86 -22.72
N ARG A 601 12.90 -6.25 -21.52
CA ARG A 601 14.01 -5.33 -21.18
C ARG A 601 15.31 -5.81 -21.83
N ARG A 602 15.81 -5.06 -22.82
CA ARG A 602 17.07 -5.40 -23.48
C ARG A 602 18.17 -5.30 -22.43
N ASN A 603 18.89 -6.39 -22.20
CA ASN A 603 20.11 -6.32 -21.40
C ASN A 603 21.13 -5.52 -22.21
N PRO A 604 21.65 -4.39 -21.70
CA PRO A 604 22.65 -3.61 -22.43
C PRO A 604 23.95 -4.39 -22.65
N ASP A 605 24.25 -5.34 -21.75
CA ASP A 605 25.50 -6.09 -21.74
C ASP A 605 25.47 -7.40 -22.53
N ALA A 606 24.30 -7.85 -23.00
CA ALA A 606 24.17 -9.16 -23.65
C ALA A 606 23.09 -9.19 -24.74
N LEU A 607 23.49 -9.63 -25.94
CA LEU A 607 22.58 -9.95 -27.05
C LEU A 607 21.76 -11.22 -26.72
N PRO A 608 20.56 -11.38 -27.30
CA PRO A 608 19.72 -12.55 -27.06
C PRO A 608 20.41 -13.85 -27.50
N PRO A 609 20.29 -14.96 -26.73
CA PRO A 609 21.01 -16.19 -27.02
C PRO A 609 20.47 -16.88 -28.28
N THR A 610 21.34 -17.05 -29.28
CA THR A 610 21.01 -17.75 -30.54
C THR A 610 21.19 -19.26 -30.41
N THR A 611 22.15 -19.74 -29.61
CA THR A 611 22.47 -21.17 -29.42
C THR A 611 21.68 -21.81 -28.28
N VAL A 612 21.36 -23.12 -28.39
CA VAL A 612 20.72 -23.92 -27.33
C VAL A 612 21.53 -23.91 -26.02
N PHE A 613 22.86 -23.97 -26.12
CA PHE A 613 23.75 -23.89 -24.95
C PHE A 613 23.72 -22.50 -24.29
N GLY A 614 23.60 -21.43 -25.08
CA GLY A 614 23.39 -20.07 -24.58
C GLY A 614 22.06 -19.93 -23.84
N ARG A 615 20.98 -20.56 -24.34
CA ARG A 615 19.68 -20.60 -23.64
C ARG A 615 19.76 -21.36 -22.32
N PHE A 616 20.51 -22.46 -22.27
CA PHE A 616 20.78 -23.18 -21.01
C PHE A 616 21.54 -22.30 -20.01
N PHE A 617 22.62 -21.63 -20.42
CA PHE A 617 23.36 -20.74 -19.52
C PHE A 617 22.60 -19.51 -19.07
N VAL A 618 21.71 -18.95 -19.91
CA VAL A 618 20.80 -17.88 -19.47
C VAL A 618 19.85 -18.40 -18.39
N ARG A 619 19.36 -19.64 -18.52
CA ARG A 619 18.52 -20.29 -17.51
C ARG A 619 19.29 -20.62 -16.22
N LEU A 620 20.52 -21.11 -16.35
CA LEU A 620 21.42 -21.38 -15.23
C LEU A 620 21.85 -20.08 -14.52
N GLY A 621 22.13 -19.03 -15.30
CA GLY A 621 22.43 -17.69 -14.79
C GLY A 621 21.22 -17.05 -14.11
N SER A 622 19.99 -17.39 -14.53
CA SER A 622 18.77 -17.03 -13.80
C SER A 622 18.72 -17.73 -12.42
N PHE A 623 19.07 -19.02 -12.35
CA PHE A 623 19.15 -19.75 -11.09
C PHE A 623 20.23 -19.18 -10.13
N PHE A 624 21.41 -18.81 -10.63
CA PHE A 624 22.43 -18.17 -9.80
C PHE A 624 22.05 -16.74 -9.38
N ARG A 625 21.35 -15.98 -10.23
CA ARG A 625 20.76 -14.69 -9.85
C ARG A 625 19.72 -14.85 -8.76
N PHE A 626 18.90 -15.90 -8.84
CA PHE A 626 17.95 -16.27 -7.80
C PHE A 626 18.63 -16.59 -6.47
N LEU A 627 19.71 -17.40 -6.45
CA LEU A 627 20.43 -17.68 -5.20
C LEU A 627 21.08 -16.44 -4.58
N LYS A 628 21.47 -15.46 -5.41
CA LYS A 628 22.01 -14.16 -4.98
C LYS A 628 20.92 -13.13 -4.65
N SER A 629 19.64 -13.42 -4.90
CA SER A 629 18.56 -12.50 -4.56
C SER A 629 18.37 -12.43 -3.05
N ALA A 630 17.70 -11.38 -2.56
CA ALA A 630 17.45 -11.24 -1.12
C ALA A 630 16.63 -12.42 -0.57
N GLU A 631 15.71 -12.93 -1.37
CA GLU A 631 14.87 -14.11 -1.10
C GLU A 631 15.69 -15.41 -1.04
N GLY A 632 16.60 -15.61 -2.00
CA GLY A 632 17.50 -16.77 -2.03
C GLY A 632 18.47 -16.78 -0.84
N ILE A 633 19.03 -15.62 -0.49
CA ILE A 633 19.91 -15.46 0.67
C ILE A 633 19.14 -15.71 1.97
N PHE A 634 17.89 -15.24 2.08
CA PHE A 634 17.03 -15.54 3.22
C PHE A 634 16.80 -17.05 3.38
N ALA A 635 16.45 -17.74 2.29
CA ALA A 635 16.25 -19.20 2.32
C ALA A 635 17.52 -19.96 2.72
N LEU A 636 18.68 -19.51 2.23
CA LEU A 636 19.98 -20.07 2.59
C LEU A 636 20.29 -19.86 4.07
N ARG A 637 20.06 -18.66 4.62
CA ARG A 637 20.22 -18.34 6.05
C ARG A 637 19.33 -19.22 6.91
N LEU A 638 18.07 -19.40 6.52
CA LEU A 638 17.13 -20.26 7.22
C LEU A 638 17.65 -21.70 7.30
N ALA A 639 18.17 -22.24 6.21
CA ALA A 639 18.74 -23.58 6.17
C ALA A 639 20.02 -23.72 7.02
N ILE A 640 20.92 -22.73 6.95
CA ILE A 640 22.16 -22.72 7.74
C ILE A 640 21.88 -22.66 9.24
N VAL A 641 21.01 -21.74 9.68
CA VAL A 641 20.61 -21.63 11.11
C VAL A 641 20.00 -22.94 11.60
N SER A 642 19.13 -23.53 10.78
CA SER A 642 18.44 -24.77 11.12
C SER A 642 19.44 -25.90 11.33
N VAL A 643 20.34 -26.13 10.38
CA VAL A 643 21.36 -27.18 10.51
C VAL A 643 22.29 -26.90 11.69
N ALA A 644 22.74 -25.66 11.89
CA ALA A 644 23.63 -25.28 13.00
C ALA A 644 23.02 -25.61 14.38
N LEU A 645 21.74 -25.28 14.59
CA LEU A 645 21.04 -25.58 15.84
C LEU A 645 20.61 -27.05 15.95
N TRP A 646 20.59 -27.79 14.85
CA TRP A 646 20.27 -29.22 14.81
C TRP A 646 21.48 -30.13 15.10
N ILE A 647 22.70 -29.74 14.73
CA ILE A 647 23.93 -30.55 14.93
C ILE A 647 24.07 -31.12 16.35
N PRO A 648 23.85 -30.35 17.45
CA PRO A 648 23.98 -30.90 18.80
C PRO A 648 23.00 -32.06 19.12
N SER A 649 21.92 -32.22 18.35
CA SER A 649 20.95 -33.31 18.54
C SER A 649 21.44 -34.68 18.02
N VAL A 650 22.42 -34.68 17.10
CA VAL A 650 22.93 -35.87 16.41
C VAL A 650 24.36 -36.26 16.79
N CYS A 651 25.01 -35.49 17.67
CA CYS A 651 26.31 -35.85 18.22
C CYS A 651 26.15 -36.68 19.51
N HIS A 652 26.83 -37.83 19.60
CA HIS A 652 26.74 -38.73 20.76
C HIS A 652 27.03 -38.04 22.12
N THR A 653 27.93 -37.05 22.15
CA THR A 653 28.34 -36.36 23.37
C THR A 653 27.35 -35.28 23.82
N SER A 654 26.56 -34.70 22.92
CA SER A 654 25.66 -33.57 23.20
C SER A 654 24.17 -33.88 23.02
N ALA A 655 23.81 -35.01 22.39
CA ALA A 655 22.42 -35.42 22.18
C ALA A 655 21.61 -35.46 23.48
N TRP A 656 22.18 -36.03 24.55
CA TRP A 656 21.52 -36.10 25.86
C TRP A 656 21.15 -34.71 26.38
N PHE A 657 22.09 -33.75 26.34
CA PHE A 657 21.85 -32.37 26.76
C PHE A 657 20.77 -31.68 25.91
N TYR A 658 20.77 -31.94 24.60
CA TYR A 658 19.80 -31.36 23.66
C TYR A 658 18.37 -31.86 23.93
N TYR A 659 18.18 -33.18 24.11
CA TYR A 659 16.85 -33.75 24.35
C TYR A 659 16.33 -33.48 25.76
N GLU A 660 17.20 -33.48 26.76
CA GLU A 660 16.84 -33.14 28.15
C GLU A 660 16.31 -31.71 28.25
N ASN A 661 16.98 -30.76 27.60
CA ASN A 661 16.57 -29.35 27.61
C ASN A 661 15.60 -28.97 26.48
N ARG A 662 15.12 -29.94 25.68
CA ARG A 662 14.20 -29.72 24.54
C ARG A 662 14.72 -28.63 23.58
N GLY A 663 16.00 -28.74 23.18
CA GLY A 663 16.69 -27.81 22.28
C GLY A 663 15.98 -27.56 20.93
N LEU A 664 15.07 -28.44 20.52
CA LEU A 664 14.17 -28.29 19.37
C LEU A 664 13.45 -26.93 19.36
N TRP A 665 13.08 -26.41 20.53
CA TRP A 665 12.39 -25.12 20.60
C TRP A 665 13.30 -23.93 20.29
N ALA A 666 14.59 -23.99 20.61
CA ALA A 666 15.52 -22.95 20.16
C ALA A 666 15.60 -22.92 18.63
N LEU A 667 15.57 -24.10 17.99
CA LEU A 667 15.56 -24.23 16.54
C LEU A 667 14.28 -23.66 15.90
N ILE A 668 13.08 -24.00 16.42
CA ILE A 668 11.81 -23.42 15.96
C ILE A 668 11.79 -21.89 16.16
N MET A 669 12.31 -21.39 17.28
CA MET A 669 12.35 -19.95 17.55
C MET A 669 13.32 -19.21 16.61
N ALA A 670 14.43 -19.83 16.24
CA ALA A 670 15.36 -19.26 15.28
C ALA A 670 14.75 -19.16 13.87
N GLN A 671 14.07 -20.20 13.41
CA GLN A 671 13.41 -20.22 12.09
C GLN A 671 12.23 -19.24 11.99
N THR A 672 11.42 -19.16 13.04
CA THR A 672 10.28 -18.22 13.09
C THR A 672 10.74 -16.78 13.37
N GLY A 673 11.94 -16.59 13.92
CA GLY A 673 12.54 -15.30 14.23
C GLY A 673 13.35 -14.66 13.11
N LEU A 674 13.69 -15.41 12.06
CA LEU A 674 14.49 -14.90 10.95
C LEU A 674 13.64 -14.01 10.05
N GLY A 675 14.11 -12.77 9.84
CA GLY A 675 13.53 -11.80 8.93
C GLY A 675 14.34 -11.68 7.64
N VAL A 676 13.74 -11.16 6.56
CA VAL A 676 14.46 -10.87 5.32
C VAL A 676 15.39 -9.66 5.50
N TYR A 677 14.90 -8.63 6.19
CA TYR A 677 15.60 -7.36 6.43
C TYR A 677 16.00 -7.19 7.89
N VAL A 678 17.15 -6.55 8.12
CA VAL A 678 17.76 -6.42 9.45
C VAL A 678 16.92 -5.58 10.42
N GLY A 679 16.41 -4.43 9.98
CA GLY A 679 15.62 -3.54 10.84
C GLY A 679 14.33 -4.20 11.32
N ASP A 680 13.67 -4.96 10.44
CA ASP A 680 12.45 -5.69 10.77
C ASP A 680 12.74 -6.83 11.74
N GLN A 681 13.85 -7.55 11.56
CA GLN A 681 14.26 -8.60 12.49
C GLN A 681 14.59 -8.05 13.90
N ILE A 682 15.23 -6.88 14.01
CA ILE A 682 15.53 -6.25 15.31
C ILE A 682 14.24 -5.80 16.01
N ALA A 683 13.32 -5.17 15.28
CA ALA A 683 12.03 -4.77 15.83
C ALA A 683 11.22 -6.01 16.29
N ASP A 684 11.21 -7.07 15.49
CA ASP A 684 10.59 -8.35 15.85
C ASP A 684 11.26 -8.97 17.07
N PHE A 685 12.59 -8.90 17.19
CA PHE A 685 13.33 -9.38 18.36
C PHE A 685 12.89 -8.67 19.64
N LEU A 686 12.77 -7.34 19.63
CA LEU A 686 12.28 -6.57 20.76
C LEU A 686 10.83 -6.95 21.13
N ASN A 687 9.96 -7.08 20.14
CA ASN A 687 8.57 -7.51 20.34
C ASN A 687 8.48 -8.93 20.93
N ARG A 688 9.34 -9.84 20.46
CA ARG A 688 9.43 -11.24 20.89
C ARG A 688 9.96 -11.38 22.30
N ILE A 689 11.02 -10.65 22.67
CA ILE A 689 11.53 -10.62 24.04
C ILE A 689 10.47 -10.05 24.98
N THR A 690 9.88 -8.91 24.64
CA THR A 690 8.85 -8.27 25.46
C THR A 690 7.66 -9.20 25.67
N GLY A 691 7.15 -9.81 24.59
CA GLY A 691 6.04 -10.77 24.67
C GLY A 691 6.40 -12.03 25.46
N THR A 692 7.64 -12.52 25.37
CA THR A 692 8.11 -13.68 26.16
C THR A 692 8.20 -13.34 27.64
N ILE A 693 8.74 -12.17 28.01
CA ILE A 693 8.81 -11.71 29.42
C ILE A 693 7.41 -11.57 30.01
N LEU A 694 6.49 -10.90 29.31
CA LEU A 694 5.11 -10.78 29.74
C LEU A 694 4.44 -12.15 29.87
N GLY A 695 4.62 -13.02 28.86
CA GLY A 695 4.06 -14.37 28.86
C GLY A 695 4.62 -15.25 29.99
N LEU A 696 5.88 -15.09 30.37
CA LEU A 696 6.49 -15.74 31.51
C LEU A 696 5.85 -15.29 32.82
N LEU A 697 5.76 -13.97 33.04
CA LEU A 697 5.17 -13.39 34.24
C LEU A 697 3.72 -13.86 34.44
N PHE A 698 2.88 -13.64 33.44
CA PHE A 698 1.46 -14.02 33.53
C PHE A 698 1.26 -15.54 33.50
N GLY A 699 2.09 -16.29 32.78
CA GLY A 699 2.01 -17.75 32.75
C GLY A 699 2.44 -18.40 34.06
N MET A 700 3.43 -17.82 34.76
CA MET A 700 3.80 -18.24 36.12
C MET A 700 2.68 -17.98 37.12
N VAL A 701 2.04 -16.80 37.06
CA VAL A 701 0.89 -16.46 37.91
C VAL A 701 -0.28 -17.41 37.64
N ALA A 702 -0.63 -17.63 36.36
CA ALA A 702 -1.69 -18.55 35.96
C ALA A 702 -1.41 -19.98 36.46
N TRP A 703 -0.17 -20.45 36.32
CA TRP A 703 0.25 -21.76 36.82
C TRP A 703 0.20 -21.87 38.34
N TYR A 704 0.66 -20.84 39.07
CA TYR A 704 0.66 -20.84 40.52
C TYR A 704 -0.76 -20.92 41.10
N ILE A 705 -1.69 -20.14 40.53
CA ILE A 705 -3.11 -20.16 40.91
C ILE A 705 -3.76 -21.51 40.60
N ALA A 706 -3.44 -22.09 39.45
CA ALA A 706 -4.14 -23.28 38.98
C ALA A 706 -3.58 -24.61 39.50
N ALA A 707 -2.25 -24.74 39.52
CA ALA A 707 -1.57 -26.01 39.71
C ALA A 707 -0.51 -26.02 40.80
N GLY A 708 0.11 -24.88 41.16
CA GLY A 708 0.97 -24.64 42.33
C GLY A 708 2.14 -25.61 42.56
N ARG A 709 1.85 -26.89 42.81
CA ARG A 709 2.78 -28.03 42.94
C ARG A 709 2.75 -29.00 41.75
N GLY A 710 1.93 -28.74 40.73
CA GLY A 710 1.81 -29.57 39.51
C GLY A 710 0.49 -30.32 39.39
N HIS A 711 0.00 -30.92 40.49
CA HIS A 711 -1.32 -31.57 40.55
C HIS A 711 -2.42 -30.54 40.91
N GLY A 712 -2.76 -29.69 39.95
CA GLY A 712 -3.85 -28.72 40.08
C GLY A 712 -5.24 -29.31 39.87
N ASN A 713 -6.27 -28.55 40.23
CA ASN A 713 -7.63 -28.87 39.83
C ASN A 713 -7.77 -28.68 38.29
N PRO A 714 -8.20 -29.71 37.53
CA PRO A 714 -8.58 -29.63 36.11
C PRO A 714 -9.28 -28.32 35.71
N TYR A 715 -10.35 -27.97 36.45
CA TYR A 715 -11.16 -26.79 36.14
C TYR A 715 -10.41 -25.49 36.44
N GLY A 716 -9.58 -25.48 37.48
CA GLY A 716 -8.75 -24.33 37.86
C GLY A 716 -7.72 -23.98 36.78
N VAL A 717 -7.12 -24.99 36.15
CA VAL A 717 -6.16 -24.82 35.04
C VAL A 717 -6.82 -24.24 33.80
N VAL A 718 -8.01 -24.72 33.43
CA VAL A 718 -8.76 -24.17 32.30
C VAL A 718 -9.15 -22.72 32.59
N ILE A 719 -9.80 -22.44 33.72
CA ILE A 719 -10.32 -21.10 34.04
C ILE A 719 -9.18 -20.09 34.16
N ALA A 720 -8.13 -20.39 34.94
CA ALA A 720 -7.01 -19.47 35.12
C ALA A 720 -6.31 -19.19 33.78
N SER A 721 -6.03 -20.23 32.99
CA SER A 721 -5.35 -20.05 31.69
C SER A 721 -6.20 -19.20 30.73
N VAL A 722 -7.52 -19.44 30.64
CA VAL A 722 -8.41 -18.64 29.78
C VAL A 722 -8.45 -17.18 30.23
N VAL A 723 -8.59 -16.90 31.52
CA VAL A 723 -8.66 -15.53 32.05
C VAL A 723 -7.37 -14.75 31.76
N PHE A 724 -6.20 -15.38 31.93
CA PHE A 724 -4.93 -14.71 31.64
C PHE A 724 -4.63 -14.59 30.14
N ILE A 725 -5.08 -15.51 29.30
CA ILE A 725 -4.87 -15.45 27.84
C ILE A 725 -5.86 -14.50 27.15
N ALA A 726 -7.09 -14.36 27.66
CA ALA A 726 -8.16 -13.62 27.00
C ALA A 726 -7.82 -12.13 26.68
N PRO A 727 -7.19 -11.34 27.56
CA PRO A 727 -6.77 -9.97 27.23
C PRO A 727 -5.76 -9.91 26.07
N PHE A 728 -4.84 -10.88 26.01
CA PHE A 728 -3.85 -10.96 24.94
C PHE A 728 -4.45 -11.43 23.62
N LEU A 729 -5.49 -12.27 23.66
CA LEU A 729 -6.30 -12.58 22.47
C LEU A 729 -7.04 -11.35 21.95
N LEU A 730 -7.52 -10.46 22.82
CA LEU A 730 -8.11 -9.18 22.40
C LEU A 730 -7.05 -8.31 21.70
N GLY A 731 -5.86 -8.18 22.30
CA GLY A 731 -4.73 -7.51 21.68
C GLY A 731 -4.35 -8.11 20.33
N ARG A 732 -4.38 -9.43 20.20
CA ARG A 732 -4.11 -10.14 18.94
C ARG A 732 -5.11 -9.83 17.82
N ILE A 733 -6.35 -9.48 18.17
CA ILE A 733 -7.44 -9.18 17.22
C ILE A 733 -7.50 -7.69 16.90
N ALA A 734 -7.26 -6.82 17.88
CA ALA A 734 -7.53 -5.39 17.77
C ALA A 734 -6.30 -4.48 17.65
N ALA A 735 -5.11 -4.95 18.05
CA ALA A 735 -3.90 -4.12 17.99
C ALA A 735 -3.42 -3.89 16.54
N PRO A 736 -2.62 -2.83 16.31
CA PRO A 736 -1.99 -2.58 15.01
C PRO A 736 -1.18 -3.77 14.52
N ARG A 737 -1.11 -3.97 13.19
CA ARG A 737 -0.46 -5.13 12.56
C ARG A 737 0.97 -5.36 13.07
N ALA A 738 1.73 -4.30 13.33
CA ALA A 738 3.10 -4.37 13.85
C ALA A 738 3.22 -5.02 15.25
N GLN A 739 2.20 -4.90 16.11
CA GLN A 739 2.23 -5.45 17.48
C GLN A 739 1.64 -6.86 17.59
N THR A 740 1.12 -7.40 16.49
CA THR A 740 0.45 -8.70 16.43
C THR A 740 1.29 -9.84 17.01
N VAL A 741 2.57 -9.86 16.68
CA VAL A 741 3.53 -10.89 17.10
C VAL A 741 3.75 -10.87 18.61
N LEU A 742 3.81 -9.67 19.21
CA LEU A 742 3.97 -9.49 20.65
C LEU A 742 2.81 -10.14 21.41
N TRP A 743 1.57 -9.86 21.00
CA TRP A 743 0.38 -10.41 21.65
C TRP A 743 0.23 -11.92 21.44
N ALA A 744 0.56 -12.42 20.25
CA ALA A 744 0.55 -13.85 19.94
C ALA A 744 1.54 -14.63 20.82
N ILE A 745 2.79 -14.17 20.92
CA ILE A 745 3.85 -14.85 21.67
C ILE A 745 3.60 -14.79 23.17
N THR A 746 3.01 -13.70 23.66
CA THR A 746 2.58 -13.60 25.06
C THR A 746 1.59 -14.72 25.39
N GLY A 747 0.54 -14.89 24.57
CA GLY A 747 -0.45 -15.95 24.75
C GLY A 747 0.14 -17.36 24.59
N VAL A 748 0.98 -17.58 23.58
CA VAL A 748 1.63 -18.89 23.36
C VAL A 748 2.54 -19.26 24.54
N THR A 749 3.30 -18.31 25.09
CA THR A 749 4.17 -18.55 26.24
C THR A 749 3.37 -18.92 27.49
N ILE A 750 2.21 -18.31 27.73
CA ILE A 750 1.30 -18.67 28.83
C ILE A 750 0.81 -20.12 28.67
N VAL A 751 0.38 -20.50 27.46
CA VAL A 751 -0.03 -21.89 27.16
C VAL A 751 1.14 -22.85 27.33
N LEU A 752 2.34 -22.48 26.90
CA LEU A 752 3.52 -23.31 27.06
C LEU A 752 3.81 -23.57 28.54
N ILE A 753 3.73 -22.59 29.42
CA ILE A 753 4.03 -22.80 30.85
C ILE A 753 2.94 -23.64 31.51
N THR A 754 1.68 -23.25 31.34
CA THR A 754 0.53 -23.92 31.96
C THR A 754 0.30 -25.33 31.41
N GLY A 755 0.31 -25.48 30.09
CA GLY A 755 0.10 -26.74 29.38
C GLY A 755 1.22 -27.76 29.60
N TYR A 756 2.49 -27.37 29.45
CA TYR A 756 3.59 -28.31 29.72
C TYR A 756 3.64 -28.70 31.20
N SER A 757 3.38 -27.79 32.12
CA SER A 757 3.34 -28.10 33.56
C SER A 757 2.24 -29.12 33.89
N TRP A 758 1.09 -29.01 33.23
CA TRP A 758 -0.01 -29.97 33.34
C TRP A 758 0.38 -31.36 32.81
N MET A 759 0.88 -31.44 31.58
CA MET A 759 1.28 -32.72 30.98
C MET A 759 2.38 -33.43 31.77
N ASN A 760 3.34 -32.67 32.30
CA ASN A 760 4.44 -33.26 33.08
C ASN A 760 4.00 -33.90 34.39
N SER A 761 2.96 -33.35 34.99
CA SER A 761 2.48 -33.79 36.30
C SER A 761 1.47 -34.92 36.17
N ASN A 762 0.71 -34.96 35.06
CA ASN A 762 -0.45 -35.84 34.93
C ASN A 762 -0.30 -36.94 33.88
N GLU A 763 0.67 -36.83 32.97
CA GLU A 763 1.05 -37.91 32.05
C GLU A 763 2.42 -38.49 32.42
N VAL A 764 2.63 -39.77 32.09
CA VAL A 764 3.92 -40.43 32.33
C VAL A 764 4.91 -39.97 31.25
N VAL A 765 5.61 -38.87 31.52
CA VAL A 765 6.67 -38.35 30.66
C VAL A 765 8.02 -38.90 31.11
N LEU A 766 8.84 -39.41 30.19
CA LEU A 766 10.14 -40.03 30.52
C LEU A 766 11.19 -39.06 31.07
N VAL A 767 11.08 -37.78 30.72
CA VAL A 767 12.00 -36.73 31.17
C VAL A 767 11.16 -35.63 31.80
N ASN A 768 11.16 -35.58 33.13
CA ASN A 768 10.48 -34.55 33.88
C ASN A 768 11.32 -33.27 33.85
N TYR A 769 10.91 -32.32 33.02
CA TYR A 769 11.56 -31.01 32.83
C TYR A 769 11.35 -30.00 33.97
N GLY A 770 10.62 -30.41 35.02
CA GLY A 770 10.18 -29.55 36.10
C GLY A 770 8.85 -28.85 35.79
N VAL A 771 8.33 -28.11 36.76
CA VAL A 771 6.97 -27.56 36.73
C VAL A 771 7.04 -26.06 37.07
N GLY A 772 6.26 -25.23 36.38
CA GLY A 772 6.15 -23.80 36.68
C GLY A 772 7.44 -23.02 36.42
N VAL A 773 8.04 -22.48 37.49
CA VAL A 773 9.20 -21.56 37.43
C VAL A 773 10.41 -22.21 36.75
N SER A 774 10.71 -23.47 37.08
CA SER A 774 11.87 -24.18 36.50
C SER A 774 11.74 -24.39 34.99
N LEU A 775 10.50 -24.49 34.50
CA LEU A 775 10.20 -24.57 33.09
C LEU A 775 10.28 -23.18 32.45
N GLY A 776 9.71 -22.16 33.10
CA GLY A 776 9.66 -20.79 32.58
C GLY A 776 11.03 -20.24 32.19
N TRP A 777 12.00 -20.25 33.10
CA TRP A 777 13.33 -19.69 32.79
C TRP A 777 14.08 -20.49 31.71
N LYS A 778 13.93 -21.82 31.67
CA LYS A 778 14.51 -22.66 30.62
C LYS A 778 13.93 -22.30 29.25
N ARG A 779 12.63 -22.01 29.18
CA ARG A 779 11.98 -21.54 27.95
C ARG A 779 12.50 -20.17 27.54
N ALA A 780 12.59 -19.22 28.47
CA ALA A 780 13.15 -17.90 28.22
C ALA A 780 14.55 -17.99 27.59
N LEU A 781 15.40 -18.87 28.15
CA LEU A 781 16.75 -19.08 27.67
C LEU A 781 16.79 -19.67 26.25
N LEU A 782 15.97 -20.67 25.93
CA LEU A 782 15.89 -21.24 24.57
C LEU A 782 15.43 -20.21 23.53
N VAL A 783 14.53 -19.32 23.92
CA VAL A 783 14.06 -18.21 23.06
C VAL A 783 15.22 -17.26 22.77
N ILE A 784 15.99 -16.88 23.79
CA ILE A 784 17.18 -16.03 23.64
C ILE A 784 18.21 -16.71 22.72
N ILE A 785 18.54 -17.98 22.97
CA ILE A 785 19.48 -18.75 22.15
C ILE A 785 19.05 -18.80 20.68
N GLY A 786 17.78 -19.11 20.42
CA GLY A 786 17.23 -19.18 19.06
C GLY A 786 17.37 -17.85 18.32
N PHE A 787 17.02 -16.73 18.96
CA PHE A 787 17.16 -15.42 18.34
C PHE A 787 18.61 -14.96 18.20
N THR A 788 19.47 -15.23 19.18
CA THR A 788 20.90 -14.93 19.06
C THR A 788 21.50 -15.68 17.88
N ALA A 789 21.16 -16.96 17.68
CA ALA A 789 21.60 -17.73 16.52
C ALA A 789 21.09 -17.14 15.19
N ALA A 790 19.81 -16.76 15.14
CA ALA A 790 19.23 -16.10 13.97
C ALA A 790 19.90 -14.74 13.68
N PHE A 791 20.24 -13.98 14.71
CA PHE A 791 20.96 -12.71 14.59
C PHE A 791 22.40 -12.91 14.08
N VAL A 792 23.13 -13.90 14.61
CA VAL A 792 24.50 -14.21 14.18
C VAL A 792 24.54 -14.61 12.70
N VAL A 793 23.64 -15.50 12.25
CA VAL A 793 23.62 -15.90 10.83
C VAL A 793 23.13 -14.78 9.92
N MET A 794 22.36 -13.82 10.44
CA MET A 794 21.99 -12.65 9.64
C MET A 794 23.19 -11.75 9.31
N LEU A 795 24.17 -11.64 10.21
CA LEU A 795 25.38 -10.84 9.99
C LEU A 795 26.29 -11.42 8.91
N LEU A 796 26.21 -12.72 8.62
CA LEU A 796 27.04 -13.41 7.64
C LEU A 796 26.25 -13.69 6.34
N PRO A 797 26.80 -13.48 5.12
CA PRO A 797 28.04 -12.76 4.78
C PRO A 797 27.88 -11.23 4.65
N PHE A 798 26.68 -10.72 4.30
CA PHE A 798 26.38 -9.28 4.27
C PHE A 798 24.92 -9.00 4.68
N PRO A 799 24.66 -8.13 5.67
CA PRO A 799 23.29 -7.77 6.05
C PRO A 799 22.56 -7.03 4.91
N VAL A 800 21.32 -7.41 4.64
CA VAL A 800 20.45 -6.64 3.73
C VAL A 800 19.80 -5.54 4.57
N SER A 801 20.32 -4.32 4.46
CA SER A 801 19.88 -3.17 5.25
C SER A 801 18.48 -2.71 4.86
N THR A 802 17.63 -2.44 5.87
CA THR A 802 16.30 -1.85 5.65
C THR A 802 16.42 -0.42 5.10
N ARG A 803 17.49 0.31 5.44
CA ARG A 803 17.73 1.67 4.91
C ARG A 803 17.96 1.67 3.40
N VAL A 804 18.72 0.70 2.90
CA VAL A 804 18.95 0.52 1.45
C VAL A 804 17.65 0.16 0.75
N LEU A 805 16.82 -0.68 1.39
CA LEU A 805 15.49 -1.01 0.87
C LEU A 805 14.64 0.25 0.73
N VAL A 806 14.46 1.01 1.81
CA VAL A 806 13.70 2.26 1.84
C VAL A 806 14.16 3.22 0.74
N ARG A 807 15.47 3.44 0.62
CA ARG A 807 16.03 4.30 -0.43
C ARG A 807 15.71 3.80 -1.84
N LYS A 808 15.93 2.51 -2.12
CA LYS A 808 15.61 1.90 -3.43
C LYS A 808 14.12 1.93 -3.73
N THR A 809 13.25 1.78 -2.73
CA THR A 809 11.80 1.87 -2.92
C THR A 809 11.35 3.26 -3.30
N PHE A 810 11.94 4.30 -2.70
CA PHE A 810 11.65 5.68 -3.10
C PHE A 810 12.18 5.99 -4.50
N GLY A 811 13.34 5.43 -4.89
CA GLY A 811 13.84 5.52 -6.26
C GLY A 811 12.91 4.84 -7.27
N ALA A 812 12.52 3.60 -7.00
CA ALA A 812 11.58 2.87 -7.85
C ALA A 812 10.21 3.56 -7.93
N THR A 813 9.71 4.11 -6.82
CA THR A 813 8.46 4.89 -6.79
C THR A 813 8.57 6.15 -7.63
N ALA A 814 9.70 6.87 -7.56
CA ALA A 814 9.94 8.03 -8.43
C ALA A 814 9.96 7.65 -9.92
N ALA A 815 10.55 6.49 -10.28
CA ALA A 815 10.51 5.97 -11.64
C ALA A 815 9.07 5.70 -12.12
N GLU A 816 8.25 5.08 -11.29
CA GLU A 816 6.86 4.78 -11.62
C GLU A 816 5.97 6.02 -11.70
N ILE A 817 6.18 7.01 -10.82
CA ILE A 817 5.52 8.32 -10.97
C ILE A 817 5.87 8.91 -12.34
N GLY A 818 7.12 8.79 -12.79
CA GLY A 818 7.53 9.24 -14.12
C GLY A 818 6.91 8.45 -15.27
N LYS A 819 6.83 7.12 -15.16
CA LYS A 819 6.14 6.28 -16.16
C LYS A 819 4.64 6.56 -16.23
N LEU A 820 3.99 6.76 -15.08
CA LEU A 820 2.58 7.14 -15.03
C LEU A 820 2.38 8.47 -15.71
N PHE A 821 3.16 9.49 -15.33
CA PHE A 821 3.09 10.80 -15.96
C PHE A 821 3.35 10.74 -17.47
N ALA A 822 4.36 10.00 -17.91
CA ALA A 822 4.67 9.81 -19.32
C ALA A 822 3.53 9.12 -20.09
N GLY A 823 2.97 8.04 -19.54
CA GLY A 823 1.85 7.32 -20.15
C GLY A 823 0.59 8.18 -20.26
N GLU A 824 0.29 8.99 -19.26
CA GLU A 824 -0.83 9.94 -19.33
C GLU A 824 -0.61 11.04 -20.37
N VAL A 825 0.58 11.62 -20.42
CA VAL A 825 0.90 12.65 -21.40
C VAL A 825 0.92 12.07 -22.81
N GLU A 826 1.48 10.88 -23.03
CA GLU A 826 1.47 10.20 -24.33
C GLU A 826 0.04 9.91 -24.78
N THR A 827 -0.78 9.30 -23.93
CA THR A 827 -2.17 9.00 -24.28
C THR A 827 -2.94 10.29 -24.61
N PHE A 828 -2.79 11.34 -23.80
CA PHE A 828 -3.39 12.64 -24.07
C PHE A 828 -2.93 13.26 -25.40
N LEU A 829 -1.64 13.19 -25.72
CA LEU A 829 -1.09 13.67 -27.00
C LEU A 829 -1.59 12.82 -28.19
N THR A 830 -1.74 11.50 -28.03
CA THR A 830 -2.30 10.66 -29.09
C THR A 830 -3.77 10.96 -29.36
N GLU A 831 -4.55 11.31 -28.33
CA GLU A 831 -5.93 11.75 -28.51
C GLU A 831 -5.99 13.06 -29.29
N GLU A 832 -5.13 14.01 -28.94
CA GLU A 832 -5.04 15.29 -29.63
C GLU A 832 -4.59 15.11 -31.09
N ALA A 833 -3.62 14.24 -31.34
CA ALA A 833 -3.16 13.91 -32.69
C ALA A 833 -4.25 13.24 -33.54
N LYS A 834 -5.00 12.29 -32.97
CA LYS A 834 -6.17 11.68 -33.65
C LYS A 834 -7.22 12.72 -34.00
N ALA A 835 -7.48 13.66 -33.09
CA ALA A 835 -8.41 14.75 -33.34
C ALA A 835 -7.94 15.71 -34.44
N ARG A 836 -6.62 15.92 -34.59
CA ARG A 836 -6.07 16.65 -35.75
C ARG A 836 -6.33 15.92 -37.06
N THR A 837 -6.04 14.63 -37.13
CA THR A 837 -6.24 13.82 -38.34
C THR A 837 -7.71 13.74 -38.75
N ALA A 838 -8.62 13.56 -37.78
CA ALA A 838 -10.06 13.54 -38.04
C ALA A 838 -10.60 14.87 -38.57
N ASN A 839 -10.01 16.01 -38.19
CA ASN A 839 -10.38 17.32 -38.73
C ASN A 839 -9.83 17.57 -40.15
N VAL A 840 -8.83 16.80 -40.61
CA VAL A 840 -8.34 16.85 -42.00
C VAL A 840 -9.19 15.95 -42.91
N GLU A 841 -9.74 14.85 -42.40
CA GLU A 841 -10.67 13.99 -43.14
C GLU A 841 -12.11 14.55 -43.24
N LYS A 842 -12.50 15.49 -42.37
CA LYS A 842 -13.82 16.16 -42.40
C LYS A 842 -14.06 17.11 -43.61
N THR A 843 -13.24 17.04 -44.65
CA THR A 843 -13.51 17.75 -45.92
C THR A 843 -14.33 16.96 -46.93
N GLU A 844 -14.55 15.66 -46.78
CA GLU A 844 -15.54 14.94 -47.60
C GLU A 844 -16.24 13.78 -46.83
N PHE A 845 -17.57 13.79 -46.91
CA PHE A 845 -18.55 12.75 -46.55
C PHE A 845 -19.05 12.59 -45.09
N ALA A 846 -20.24 13.18 -44.90
CA ALA A 846 -21.45 12.64 -44.27
C ALA A 846 -21.51 12.37 -42.75
N ASP A 847 -22.48 13.07 -42.15
CA ASP A 847 -23.08 12.88 -40.83
C ASP A 847 -23.15 11.42 -40.35
N LYS A 848 -22.33 11.11 -39.33
CA LYS A 848 -22.71 10.17 -38.27
C LYS A 848 -22.31 10.76 -36.92
N LYS A 849 -23.29 10.80 -36.00
CA LYS A 849 -23.09 11.09 -34.58
C LYS A 849 -22.14 10.03 -34.00
N VAL A 850 -20.93 10.43 -33.61
CA VAL A 850 -19.89 9.57 -32.97
C VAL A 850 -19.78 9.88 -31.47
N GLU A 851 -20.80 10.47 -30.86
CA GLU A 851 -20.69 11.02 -29.50
C GLU A 851 -20.77 9.95 -28.37
N ASP A 852 -21.33 8.75 -28.59
CA ASP A 852 -21.55 7.78 -27.49
C ASP A 852 -20.42 6.74 -27.27
N GLU A 853 -19.53 6.46 -28.24
CA GLU A 853 -18.49 5.41 -28.08
C GLU A 853 -17.18 5.90 -27.44
N SER A 854 -16.91 7.21 -27.49
CA SER A 854 -15.65 7.78 -26.98
C SER A 854 -15.61 7.87 -25.44
N GLU A 855 -16.74 8.18 -24.80
CA GLU A 855 -16.84 8.29 -23.34
C GLU A 855 -16.52 6.97 -22.63
N CYS A 856 -17.00 5.84 -23.18
CA CYS A 856 -16.75 4.51 -22.65
C CYS A 856 -15.25 4.15 -22.66
N THR A 857 -14.50 4.65 -23.65
CA THR A 857 -13.06 4.40 -23.76
C THR A 857 -12.27 5.25 -22.75
N LYS A 858 -12.60 6.54 -22.58
CA LYS A 858 -11.91 7.42 -21.63
C LYS A 858 -12.04 6.91 -20.18
N GLU A 859 -13.24 6.49 -19.79
CA GLU A 859 -13.51 5.98 -18.44
C GLU A 859 -12.85 4.64 -18.15
N LYS A 860 -12.82 3.72 -19.13
CA LYS A 860 -12.09 2.45 -18.99
C LYS A 860 -10.60 2.69 -18.73
N ARG A 861 -9.99 3.68 -19.40
CA ARG A 861 -8.58 4.05 -19.19
C ARG A 861 -8.33 4.60 -17.79
N VAL A 862 -9.14 5.56 -17.33
CA VAL A 862 -9.03 6.10 -15.96
C VAL A 862 -9.07 4.97 -14.93
N ARG A 863 -9.86 3.92 -15.18
CA ARG A 863 -9.92 2.72 -14.34
C ARG A 863 -8.61 1.93 -14.29
N VAL A 864 -7.94 1.77 -15.43
CA VAL A 864 -6.63 1.09 -15.54
C VAL A 864 -5.54 1.90 -14.83
N ILE A 865 -5.53 3.21 -15.06
CA ILE A 865 -4.53 4.12 -14.47
C ILE A 865 -4.74 4.23 -12.97
N ALA A 866 -5.99 4.35 -12.52
CA ALA A 866 -6.34 4.34 -11.10
C ALA A 866 -5.83 3.06 -10.41
N LYS A 867 -5.89 1.90 -11.08
CA LYS A 867 -5.30 0.65 -10.56
C LYS A 867 -3.78 0.80 -10.34
N ARG A 868 -3.05 1.37 -11.30
CA ARG A 868 -1.60 1.58 -11.16
C ARG A 868 -1.26 2.59 -10.05
N VAL A 869 -1.99 3.70 -9.98
CA VAL A 869 -1.85 4.71 -8.91
C VAL A 869 -2.10 4.07 -7.54
N ILE A 870 -3.13 3.24 -7.41
CA ILE A 870 -3.42 2.49 -6.18
C ILE A 870 -2.27 1.55 -5.84
N ASN A 871 -1.68 0.85 -6.82
CA ASN A 871 -0.53 -0.03 -6.59
C ASN A 871 0.71 0.74 -6.09
N VAL A 872 0.94 1.95 -6.61
CA VAL A 872 2.04 2.81 -6.14
C VAL A 872 1.78 3.30 -4.71
N LEU A 873 0.54 3.73 -4.40
CA LEU A 873 0.13 4.10 -3.04
C LEU A 873 0.30 2.94 -2.07
N GLU A 874 -0.12 1.75 -2.46
CA GLU A 874 -0.01 0.54 -1.65
C GLU A 874 1.44 0.24 -1.28
N ARG A 875 2.36 0.41 -2.25
CA ARG A 875 3.79 0.20 -2.00
C ARG A 875 4.39 1.27 -1.10
N LEU A 876 4.03 2.54 -1.30
CA LEU A 876 4.42 3.62 -0.39
C LEU A 876 3.93 3.33 1.03
N GLU A 877 2.69 2.87 1.19
CA GLU A 877 2.11 2.53 2.48
C GLU A 877 2.80 1.30 3.12
N LYS A 878 3.19 0.30 2.34
CA LYS A 878 3.99 -0.86 2.81
C LYS A 878 5.37 -0.45 3.35
N VAL A 879 5.95 0.65 2.87
CA VAL A 879 7.26 1.16 3.32
C VAL A 879 7.13 2.01 4.60
N ALA A 880 5.95 2.56 4.91
CA ALA A 880 5.77 3.42 6.08
C ALA A 880 6.17 2.77 7.43
N PRO A 881 5.84 1.50 7.73
CA PRO A 881 6.35 0.81 8.92
C PRO A 881 7.87 0.65 8.89
N SER A 882 8.45 0.37 7.72
CA SER A 882 9.89 0.19 7.55
C SER A 882 10.68 1.48 7.84
N LEU A 883 10.08 2.66 7.68
CA LEU A 883 10.67 3.93 8.11
C LEU A 883 10.81 4.04 9.64
N GLN A 884 9.95 3.37 10.41
CA GLN A 884 10.04 3.32 11.86
C GLN A 884 11.04 2.24 12.30
N THR A 885 11.05 1.08 11.64
CA THR A 885 11.95 -0.02 11.99
C THR A 885 13.41 0.26 11.62
N ALA A 886 13.67 1.06 10.57
CA ALA A 886 15.02 1.45 10.14
C ALA A 886 15.85 2.23 11.21
N LYS A 887 15.17 2.83 12.21
CA LYS A 887 15.84 3.49 13.34
C LYS A 887 16.59 2.50 14.24
N PHE A 888 16.08 1.27 14.35
CA PHE A 888 16.66 0.26 15.25
C PHE A 888 17.92 -0.42 14.69
N GLU A 889 18.23 -0.23 13.40
CA GLU A 889 19.44 -0.78 12.80
C GLU A 889 20.71 -0.09 13.34
N PRO A 890 21.77 -0.82 13.73
CA PRO A 890 23.01 -0.20 14.23
C PRO A 890 23.61 0.77 13.20
N GLN A 891 23.98 1.96 13.66
CA GLN A 891 24.45 3.07 12.81
C GLN A 891 25.97 3.04 12.59
N LEU A 892 26.46 2.00 11.90
CA LEU A 892 27.91 1.82 11.67
C LEU A 892 28.53 2.87 10.75
N GLN A 893 27.75 3.52 9.87
CA GLN A 893 28.22 4.46 8.84
C GLN A 893 27.80 5.93 9.10
N GLY A 894 27.13 6.21 10.22
CA GLY A 894 26.63 7.54 10.57
C GLY A 894 25.14 7.59 10.92
N LEU A 895 24.69 8.77 11.35
CA LEU A 895 23.30 9.04 11.71
C LEU A 895 22.40 8.92 10.46
N TRP A 896 21.32 8.15 10.58
CA TRP A 896 20.34 8.01 9.50
C TRP A 896 19.38 9.22 9.49
N PRO A 897 19.25 9.96 8.37
CA PRO A 897 18.41 11.16 8.30
C PRO A 897 16.93 10.80 8.14
N GLN A 898 16.31 10.36 9.25
CA GLN A 898 14.92 9.90 9.27
C GLN A 898 13.93 10.97 8.79
N GLU A 899 14.12 12.21 9.22
CA GLU A 899 13.22 13.33 8.88
C GLU A 899 13.18 13.60 7.38
N GLN A 900 14.32 13.56 6.70
CA GLN A 900 14.41 13.76 5.25
C GLN A 900 13.67 12.66 4.48
N TYR A 901 13.78 11.39 4.91
CA TYR A 901 13.02 10.29 4.31
C TYR A 901 11.51 10.39 4.58
N GLN A 902 11.10 10.87 5.76
CA GLN A 902 9.70 11.15 6.05
C GLN A 902 9.15 12.31 5.21
N GLN A 903 9.95 13.35 4.98
CA GLN A 903 9.61 14.44 4.07
C GLN A 903 9.49 13.92 2.63
N LEU A 904 10.43 13.08 2.18
CA LEU A 904 10.38 12.45 0.86
C LEU A 904 9.10 11.62 0.66
N TYR A 905 8.71 10.84 1.66
CA TYR A 905 7.44 10.09 1.66
C TYR A 905 6.22 11.02 1.49
N LYS A 906 6.19 12.13 2.23
CA LYS A 906 5.12 13.14 2.13
C LYS A 906 5.09 13.77 0.73
N VAL A 907 6.24 14.16 0.18
CA VAL A 907 6.34 14.79 -1.15
C VAL A 907 5.92 13.82 -2.26
N GLN A 908 6.36 12.56 -2.24
CA GLN A 908 5.94 11.57 -3.24
C GLN A 908 4.43 11.27 -3.18
N THR A 909 3.86 11.17 -1.98
CA THR A 909 2.41 10.99 -1.79
C THR A 909 1.63 12.18 -2.34
N ARG A 910 2.15 13.41 -2.16
CA ARG A 910 1.56 14.63 -2.72
C ARG A 910 1.70 14.71 -4.23
N ALA A 911 2.87 14.40 -4.79
CA ALA A 911 3.10 14.35 -6.23
C ALA A 911 2.12 13.40 -6.93
N LEU A 912 1.89 12.23 -6.33
CA LEU A 912 0.90 11.28 -6.83
C LEU A 912 -0.53 11.85 -6.74
N THR A 913 -0.86 12.62 -5.69
CA THR A 913 -2.17 13.28 -5.59
C THR A 913 -2.35 14.34 -6.68
N SER A 914 -1.31 15.13 -6.99
CA SER A 914 -1.35 16.08 -8.13
C SER A 914 -1.53 15.35 -9.47
N LEU A 915 -0.90 14.19 -9.64
CA LEU A 915 -1.06 13.34 -10.82
C LEU A 915 -2.50 12.78 -10.94
N VAL A 916 -3.15 12.45 -9.82
CA VAL A 916 -4.55 12.02 -9.78
C VAL A 916 -5.52 13.11 -10.26
N ILE A 917 -5.29 14.35 -9.82
CA ILE A 917 -6.08 15.51 -10.28
C ILE A 917 -5.85 15.73 -11.77
N LEU A 918 -4.61 15.60 -12.24
CA LEU A 918 -4.27 15.76 -13.65
C LEU A 918 -4.98 14.73 -14.54
N ILE A 919 -4.95 13.45 -14.18
CA ILE A 919 -5.67 12.37 -14.90
C ILE A 919 -7.16 12.69 -14.96
N THR A 920 -7.71 13.15 -13.83
CA THR A 920 -9.12 13.51 -13.74
C THR A 920 -9.47 14.63 -14.71
N ALA A 921 -8.67 15.69 -14.73
CA ALA A 921 -8.86 16.81 -15.64
C ALA A 921 -8.70 16.39 -17.12
N PHE A 922 -7.68 15.60 -17.46
CA PHE A 922 -7.47 15.09 -18.83
C PHE A 922 -8.63 14.24 -19.33
N SER A 923 -9.30 13.48 -18.44
CA SER A 923 -10.45 12.67 -18.82
C SER A 923 -11.66 13.50 -19.27
N LYS A 924 -11.80 14.73 -18.76
CA LYS A 924 -12.95 15.61 -19.00
C LYS A 924 -12.70 16.70 -20.05
N LEU A 925 -11.46 16.85 -20.50
CA LEU A 925 -11.05 17.95 -21.35
C LEU A 925 -11.51 17.73 -22.80
N ASP A 926 -12.17 18.74 -23.37
CA ASP A 926 -12.61 18.73 -24.77
C ASP A 926 -11.47 18.91 -25.76
N ILE A 927 -11.64 18.42 -26.98
CA ILE A 927 -10.63 18.46 -28.06
C ILE A 927 -10.06 19.88 -28.29
N LYS A 928 -10.93 20.90 -28.30
CA LYS A 928 -10.52 22.30 -28.51
C LYS A 928 -9.59 22.77 -27.40
N TRP A 929 -9.96 22.48 -26.15
CA TRP A 929 -9.22 22.82 -24.96
C TRP A 929 -7.93 21.98 -24.83
N CYS A 930 -7.93 20.74 -25.33
CA CYS A 930 -6.73 19.92 -25.43
C CYS A 930 -5.72 20.57 -26.36
N ARG A 931 -6.19 21.09 -27.51
CA ARG A 931 -5.33 21.79 -28.48
C ARG A 931 -4.72 23.06 -27.89
N ILE A 932 -5.46 23.80 -27.06
CA ILE A 932 -4.97 24.97 -26.33
C ILE A 932 -3.88 24.55 -25.34
N LEU A 933 -4.16 23.54 -24.51
CA LEU A 933 -3.20 23.04 -23.52
C LEU A 933 -1.90 22.57 -24.20
N VAL A 934 -1.97 21.82 -25.30
CA VAL A 934 -0.78 21.28 -25.99
C VAL A 934 0.03 22.36 -26.69
N ASN A 935 -0.62 23.27 -27.43
CA ASN A 935 0.12 24.17 -28.32
C ASN A 935 0.43 25.53 -27.70
N ARG A 936 -0.35 25.96 -26.71
CA ARG A 936 -0.28 27.33 -26.18
C ARG A 936 0.26 27.40 -24.76
N THR A 937 0.31 26.28 -24.02
CA THR A 937 0.93 26.29 -22.68
C THR A 937 2.37 25.75 -22.73
N PRO A 938 3.29 26.31 -21.92
CA PRO A 938 4.67 25.85 -21.88
C PRO A 938 4.84 24.48 -21.20
N PHE A 939 3.82 24.03 -20.44
CA PHE A 939 3.86 22.79 -19.68
C PHE A 939 3.96 21.52 -20.54
N LEU A 940 3.36 21.53 -21.74
CA LEU A 940 3.38 20.40 -22.67
C LEU A 940 4.39 20.58 -23.81
N ASN A 941 5.33 21.54 -23.69
CA ASN A 941 6.41 21.68 -24.65
C ASN A 941 7.28 20.40 -24.65
N PRO A 942 7.54 19.78 -25.81
CA PRO A 942 8.34 18.55 -25.90
C PRO A 942 9.72 18.65 -25.23
N ASN A 943 10.38 19.80 -25.34
CA ASN A 943 11.68 20.01 -24.71
C ASN A 943 11.57 20.02 -23.18
N PHE A 944 10.56 20.73 -22.65
CA PHE A 944 10.32 20.78 -21.22
C PHE A 944 9.90 19.42 -20.65
N LEU A 945 9.05 18.68 -21.36
CA LEU A 945 8.66 17.31 -20.97
C LEU A 945 9.89 16.39 -20.92
N SER A 946 10.79 16.49 -21.90
CA SER A 946 12.08 15.76 -21.88
C SER A 946 12.88 16.05 -20.62
N ASP A 947 12.88 17.31 -20.16
CA ASP A 947 13.57 17.72 -18.93
C ASP A 947 12.92 17.15 -17.67
N VAL A 948 11.59 17.18 -17.60
CA VAL A 948 10.83 16.60 -16.48
C VAL A 948 11.12 15.10 -16.38
N PHE A 949 11.06 14.36 -17.50
CA PHE A 949 11.39 12.94 -17.52
C PHE A 949 12.86 12.67 -17.20
N SER A 950 13.77 13.52 -17.65
CA SER A 950 15.20 13.43 -17.35
C SER A 950 15.47 13.63 -15.86
N VAL A 951 14.87 14.65 -15.24
CA VAL A 951 14.99 14.91 -13.79
C VAL A 951 14.47 13.72 -13.00
N LEU A 952 13.29 13.19 -13.31
CA LEU A 952 12.72 12.01 -12.66
C LEU A 952 13.63 10.77 -12.79
N SER A 953 14.21 10.55 -13.97
CA SER A 953 15.15 9.46 -14.22
C SER A 953 16.45 9.63 -13.40
N ILE A 954 16.99 10.85 -13.34
CA ILE A 954 18.18 11.17 -12.54
C ILE A 954 17.90 10.99 -11.05
N LEU A 955 16.78 11.50 -10.53
CA LEU A 955 16.39 11.35 -9.13
C LEU A 955 16.19 9.87 -8.74
N SER A 956 15.51 9.11 -9.60
CA SER A 956 15.35 7.66 -9.43
C SER A 956 16.70 6.93 -9.42
N GLY A 957 17.58 7.24 -10.38
CA GLY A 957 18.92 6.66 -10.49
C GLY A 957 19.81 6.99 -9.31
N ALA A 958 19.79 8.25 -8.86
CA ALA A 958 20.54 8.73 -7.70
C ALA A 958 20.10 8.01 -6.42
N LEU A 959 18.79 7.87 -6.17
CA LEU A 959 18.27 7.13 -5.03
C LEU A 959 18.58 5.63 -5.11
N THR A 960 18.40 5.02 -6.27
CA THR A 960 18.62 3.57 -6.44
C THR A 960 20.07 3.18 -6.22
N ASN A 961 20.99 3.95 -6.81
CA ASN A 961 22.43 3.65 -6.82
C ASN A 961 23.23 4.37 -5.72
N ALA A 962 22.63 5.33 -5.01
CA ALA A 962 23.33 6.22 -4.08
C ALA A 962 24.48 7.01 -4.71
N HIS A 963 24.26 7.53 -5.91
CA HIS A 963 25.20 8.44 -6.56
C HIS A 963 24.83 9.89 -6.26
N PRO A 964 25.84 10.78 -6.16
CA PRO A 964 25.59 12.20 -6.03
C PRO A 964 24.84 12.72 -7.25
N LEU A 965 24.01 13.75 -7.05
CA LEU A 965 23.37 14.43 -8.17
C LEU A 965 24.43 15.14 -9.03
N PRO A 966 24.15 15.35 -10.32
CA PRO A 966 25.00 16.18 -11.18
C PRO A 966 25.20 17.57 -10.57
N ALA A 967 26.36 18.18 -10.84
CA ALA A 967 26.75 19.47 -10.25
C ALA A 967 25.76 20.61 -10.50
N PHE A 968 25.05 20.54 -11.62
CA PHE A 968 23.97 21.45 -11.90
C PHE A 968 22.75 20.66 -12.34
N MET A 969 21.74 20.67 -11.49
CA MET A 969 20.39 20.24 -11.84
C MET A 969 19.51 21.49 -11.87
N PRO A 970 19.01 21.90 -13.06
CA PRO A 970 18.16 23.07 -13.16
C PRO A 970 16.83 22.83 -12.45
N LYS A 971 16.31 23.82 -11.72
CA LYS A 971 14.96 23.78 -11.17
C LYS A 971 13.96 23.77 -12.32
N LEU A 972 13.00 22.84 -12.32
CA LEU A 972 12.04 22.68 -13.41
C LEU A 972 11.17 23.93 -13.57
N ARG A 973 10.81 24.60 -12.46
CA ARG A 973 10.08 25.87 -12.51
C ARG A 973 10.81 26.98 -13.26
N GLU A 974 12.12 27.11 -13.09
CA GLU A 974 12.93 28.10 -13.82
C GLU A 974 13.00 27.77 -15.31
N ARG A 975 13.13 26.48 -15.65
CA ARG A 975 13.11 26.03 -17.05
C ARG A 975 11.77 26.27 -17.73
N LEU A 976 10.67 26.12 -17.00
CA LEU A 976 9.33 26.41 -17.51
C LEU A 976 9.23 27.87 -17.97
N ILE A 977 9.68 28.81 -17.14
CA ILE A 977 9.74 30.26 -17.47
C ILE A 977 10.68 30.50 -18.65
N PHE A 978 11.82 29.81 -18.69
CA PHE A 978 12.77 29.93 -19.81
C PHE A 978 12.14 29.53 -21.15
N TYR A 979 11.46 28.37 -21.21
CA TYR A 979 10.79 27.92 -22.43
C TYR A 979 9.61 28.79 -22.83
N GLU A 980 8.91 29.36 -21.85
CA GLU A 980 7.90 30.35 -22.10
C GLU A 980 8.48 31.61 -22.75
N ARG A 981 9.56 32.18 -22.21
CA ARG A 981 10.24 33.35 -22.80
C ARG A 981 10.68 33.05 -24.24
N GLN A 982 11.23 31.86 -24.47
CA GLN A 982 11.64 31.42 -25.80
C GLN A 982 10.46 31.26 -26.77
N SER A 983 9.33 30.74 -26.29
CA SER A 983 8.10 30.62 -27.08
C SER A 983 7.51 32.01 -27.39
N GLY A 984 7.48 32.91 -26.41
CA GLY A 984 7.03 34.29 -26.56
C GLY A 984 7.88 35.09 -27.54
N MET A 985 9.21 34.97 -27.48
CA MET A 985 10.14 35.60 -28.43
C MET A 985 9.93 35.12 -29.88
N LYS A 986 9.58 33.84 -30.10
CA LYS A 986 9.27 33.34 -31.45
C LYS A 986 7.99 33.95 -32.00
N THR A 987 6.96 34.07 -31.16
CA THR A 987 5.67 34.70 -31.53
C THR A 987 5.87 36.19 -31.83
N LEU A 988 6.64 36.90 -31.00
CA LEU A 988 7.04 38.28 -31.24
C LEU A 988 7.86 38.41 -32.52
N ALA A 989 8.89 37.59 -32.74
CA ALA A 989 9.72 37.67 -33.95
C ALA A 989 8.93 37.39 -35.24
N LEU A 990 7.99 36.42 -35.25
CA LEU A 990 7.08 36.21 -36.38
C LEU A 990 6.09 37.36 -36.53
N GLY A 991 5.58 37.87 -35.41
CA GLY A 991 4.73 39.05 -35.34
C GLY A 991 5.42 40.26 -35.97
N THR A 992 6.60 40.63 -35.50
CA THR A 992 7.42 41.73 -36.04
C THR A 992 7.81 41.51 -37.51
N PHE A 993 7.94 40.26 -37.97
CA PHE A 993 8.18 39.96 -39.39
C PHE A 993 6.91 40.16 -40.23
N ALA A 994 5.75 39.71 -39.75
CA ALA A 994 4.45 39.94 -40.38
C ALA A 994 4.02 41.41 -40.31
N ASP A 995 4.36 42.10 -39.22
CA ASP A 995 4.13 43.53 -38.98
C ASP A 995 5.14 44.36 -39.78
N LYS A 996 6.36 43.88 -40.04
CA LYS A 996 7.26 44.48 -41.06
C LYS A 996 6.66 44.39 -42.44
N VAL A 997 6.12 43.21 -42.80
CA VAL A 997 5.44 43.00 -44.09
C VAL A 997 4.16 43.83 -44.21
N ARG A 998 3.46 44.13 -43.10
CA ARG A 998 2.32 45.06 -43.05
C ARG A 998 2.72 46.53 -43.04
N ARG A 999 3.80 46.92 -42.34
CA ARG A 999 4.34 48.29 -42.29
C ARG A 999 5.00 48.72 -43.60
N ASP A 1000 5.42 47.78 -44.44
CA ASP A 1000 5.82 48.07 -45.82
C ASP A 1000 4.61 48.44 -46.72
N ALA A 1001 3.36 48.31 -46.23
CA ALA A 1001 2.14 48.67 -46.95
C ALA A 1001 1.43 49.95 -46.45
N ASP A 1002 1.62 50.36 -45.19
CA ASP A 1002 1.03 51.60 -44.63
C ASP A 1002 2.09 52.42 -43.88
N LYS A 1003 2.44 53.58 -44.44
CA LYS A 1003 3.18 54.63 -43.75
C LYS A 1003 2.19 55.50 -43.00
N ASP A 1004 2.16 55.35 -41.68
CA ASP A 1004 1.96 56.41 -40.67
C ASP A 1004 1.38 55.79 -39.39
N SER A 1005 2.25 55.35 -38.48
CA SER A 1005 1.97 55.28 -37.03
C SER A 1005 3.26 54.91 -36.28
N GLU A 1006 3.88 55.90 -35.67
CA GLU A 1006 4.90 55.67 -34.64
C GLU A 1006 4.21 55.18 -33.36
N ALA A 1007 4.23 53.87 -33.13
CA ALA A 1007 4.00 53.30 -31.81
C ALA A 1007 5.38 52.98 -31.19
N SER A 1008 5.70 53.66 -30.10
CA SER A 1008 6.89 53.42 -29.28
C SER A 1008 6.90 51.98 -28.79
N ILE A 1009 7.90 51.20 -29.23
CA ILE A 1009 8.21 49.89 -28.69
C ILE A 1009 8.87 50.12 -27.32
N SER A 1010 8.12 49.95 -26.24
CA SER A 1010 8.70 49.84 -24.91
C SER A 1010 9.37 48.47 -24.79
N GLU A 1011 10.68 48.43 -25.03
CA GLU A 1011 11.56 47.38 -24.52
C GLU A 1011 11.63 47.53 -23.01
N ASP A 1012 10.71 46.88 -22.28
CA ASP A 1012 10.80 46.86 -20.83
C ASP A 1012 10.70 45.43 -20.29
N ASP A 1013 11.89 44.91 -20.02
CA ASP A 1013 12.27 43.52 -19.75
C ASP A 1013 11.89 43.07 -18.32
N THR A 1014 10.64 43.31 -17.93
CA THR A 1014 10.07 42.84 -16.65
C THR A 1014 9.11 41.68 -16.92
N LEU A 1015 9.09 40.66 -16.06
CA LEU A 1015 8.13 39.56 -16.12
C LEU A 1015 6.71 40.13 -16.32
N GLU A 1016 6.16 40.11 -17.52
CA GLU A 1016 4.84 40.71 -17.76
C GLU A 1016 3.75 39.84 -17.11
N PHE A 1017 3.04 40.43 -16.15
CA PHE A 1017 2.02 39.78 -15.34
C PHE A 1017 0.63 40.06 -15.89
N THR A 1018 0.21 39.28 -16.89
CA THR A 1018 -1.14 39.39 -17.45
C THR A 1018 -2.11 38.40 -16.80
N ALA A 1019 -3.40 38.72 -16.82
CA ALA A 1019 -4.50 37.94 -16.22
C ALA A 1019 -4.60 36.48 -16.71
N GLY A 1020 -3.84 36.10 -17.77
CA GLY A 1020 -3.75 34.77 -18.33
C GLY A 1020 -2.52 33.93 -17.90
N ARG A 1021 -1.83 34.27 -16.79
CA ARG A 1021 -0.66 33.51 -16.29
C ARG A 1021 -0.87 32.87 -14.90
N VAL A 1022 -0.38 31.64 -14.71
CA VAL A 1022 -0.26 30.93 -13.40
C VAL A 1022 1.20 30.75 -13.06
N ASP A 1023 1.62 31.18 -11.86
CA ASP A 1023 3.00 31.03 -11.39
C ASP A 1023 4.05 31.59 -12.37
N GLY A 1024 3.70 32.66 -13.08
CA GLY A 1024 4.54 33.29 -14.11
C GLY A 1024 4.39 32.72 -15.52
N SER A 1025 3.69 31.59 -15.67
CA SER A 1025 3.49 30.87 -16.93
C SER A 1025 2.13 31.06 -17.59
N THR A 1026 2.11 31.27 -18.90
CA THR A 1026 0.90 31.45 -19.73
C THR A 1026 0.01 30.21 -19.77
N ILE A 1027 -1.29 30.45 -19.63
CA ILE A 1027 -2.36 29.44 -19.69
C ILE A 1027 -2.77 29.18 -21.15
N GLY A 1028 -2.14 29.87 -22.10
CA GLY A 1028 -2.29 29.62 -23.53
C GLY A 1028 -3.43 30.37 -24.23
N PHE A 1029 -3.99 31.40 -23.60
CA PHE A 1029 -4.95 32.31 -24.26
C PHE A 1029 -4.23 33.41 -25.05
N GLU A 1030 -4.78 33.76 -26.21
CA GLU A 1030 -4.29 34.84 -27.08
C GLU A 1030 -4.86 36.21 -26.64
N GLU A 1031 -6.13 36.24 -26.24
CA GLU A 1031 -6.78 37.34 -25.51
C GLU A 1031 -7.68 36.73 -24.43
N LEU A 1032 -7.59 37.22 -23.17
CA LEU A 1032 -8.53 36.83 -22.11
C LEU A 1032 -9.83 37.64 -22.32
N SER A 1033 -10.93 36.98 -22.70
CA SER A 1033 -12.24 37.61 -22.85
C SER A 1033 -13.23 37.09 -21.78
N LEU A 1034 -14.28 37.87 -21.53
CA LEU A 1034 -15.33 37.47 -20.59
C LEU A 1034 -16.03 36.17 -21.04
N ASP A 1035 -16.19 35.97 -22.35
CA ASP A 1035 -16.79 34.76 -22.91
C ASP A 1035 -15.90 33.51 -22.67
N VAL A 1036 -14.58 33.67 -22.63
CA VAL A 1036 -13.65 32.57 -22.27
C VAL A 1036 -13.70 32.27 -20.77
N LEU A 1037 -13.88 33.29 -19.92
CA LEU A 1037 -14.05 33.09 -18.46
C LEU A 1037 -15.34 32.36 -18.11
N LEU A 1038 -16.40 32.60 -18.89
CA LEU A 1038 -17.71 31.95 -18.74
C LEU A 1038 -17.76 30.53 -19.30
N ASP A 1039 -16.76 30.09 -20.08
CA ASP A 1039 -16.73 28.73 -20.64
C ASP A 1039 -16.56 27.67 -19.53
N ASP A 1040 -17.44 26.67 -19.53
CA ASP A 1040 -17.43 25.60 -18.55
C ASP A 1040 -16.11 24.81 -18.55
N GLN A 1041 -15.49 24.64 -19.71
CA GLN A 1041 -14.24 23.90 -19.87
C GLN A 1041 -13.02 24.63 -19.31
N LEU A 1042 -13.12 25.94 -19.03
CA LEU A 1042 -12.02 26.70 -18.42
C LEU A 1042 -11.65 26.17 -17.03
N ALA A 1043 -12.63 25.77 -16.21
CA ALA A 1043 -12.37 25.22 -14.88
C ALA A 1043 -11.57 23.90 -14.97
N VAL A 1044 -11.87 23.07 -15.96
CA VAL A 1044 -11.16 21.80 -16.20
C VAL A 1044 -9.74 22.07 -16.72
N HIS A 1045 -9.60 23.00 -17.68
CA HIS A 1045 -8.30 23.39 -18.22
C HIS A 1045 -7.38 24.02 -17.16
N SER A 1046 -7.91 24.96 -16.38
CA SER A 1046 -7.16 25.59 -15.28
C SER A 1046 -6.79 24.61 -14.18
N THR A 1047 -7.66 23.65 -13.86
CA THR A 1047 -7.35 22.56 -12.94
C THR A 1047 -6.18 21.70 -13.44
N ALA A 1048 -6.13 21.38 -14.74
CA ALA A 1048 -4.99 20.68 -15.35
C ALA A 1048 -3.69 21.47 -15.22
N VAL A 1049 -3.73 22.78 -15.49
CA VAL A 1049 -2.56 23.67 -15.37
C VAL A 1049 -2.08 23.80 -13.91
N VAL A 1050 -2.99 23.97 -12.95
CA VAL A 1050 -2.66 24.01 -11.52
C VAL A 1050 -2.10 22.67 -11.06
N ALA A 1051 -2.64 21.54 -11.53
CA ALA A 1051 -2.13 20.21 -11.23
C ALA A 1051 -0.71 19.99 -11.80
N LEU A 1052 -0.44 20.45 -13.03
CA LEU A 1052 0.90 20.42 -13.64
C LEU A 1052 1.89 21.29 -12.87
N SER A 1053 1.52 22.54 -12.55
CA SER A 1053 2.37 23.44 -11.73
C SER A 1053 2.66 22.84 -10.34
N SER A 1054 1.64 22.26 -9.70
CA SER A 1054 1.77 21.57 -8.42
C SER A 1054 2.72 20.37 -8.54
N LEU A 1055 2.54 19.52 -9.56
CA LEU A 1055 3.40 18.37 -9.79
C LEU A 1055 4.86 18.78 -9.96
N ILE A 1056 5.14 19.78 -10.81
CA ILE A 1056 6.49 20.30 -11.04
C ILE A 1056 7.09 20.86 -9.75
N SER A 1057 6.30 21.60 -8.97
CA SER A 1057 6.73 22.12 -7.67
C SER A 1057 7.11 20.99 -6.69
N ARG A 1058 6.37 19.88 -6.68
CA ARG A 1058 6.70 18.70 -5.86
C ARG A 1058 7.94 17.96 -6.37
N LEU A 1059 8.19 17.96 -7.69
CA LEU A 1059 9.41 17.39 -8.26
C LEU A 1059 10.65 18.21 -7.89
N ASP A 1060 10.55 19.54 -7.89
CA ASP A 1060 11.64 20.42 -7.39
C ASP A 1060 11.90 20.18 -5.90
N GLU A 1061 10.85 20.13 -5.05
CA GLU A 1061 11.00 19.79 -3.62
C GLU A 1061 11.62 18.41 -3.41
N MET A 1062 11.25 17.43 -4.24
CA MET A 1062 11.85 16.11 -4.23
C MET A 1062 13.33 16.18 -4.62
N ALA A 1063 13.70 16.99 -5.61
CA ALA A 1063 15.09 17.20 -6.00
C ALA A 1063 15.91 17.82 -4.87
N ASP A 1064 15.37 18.81 -4.15
CA ASP A 1064 16.04 19.44 -3.00
C ASP A 1064 16.28 18.44 -1.85
N ILE A 1065 15.29 17.58 -1.56
CA ILE A 1065 15.46 16.53 -0.54
C ILE A 1065 16.49 15.50 -0.99
N VAL A 1066 16.46 15.05 -2.25
CA VAL A 1066 17.45 14.09 -2.77
C VAL A 1066 18.85 14.70 -2.82
N ARG A 1067 18.97 16.00 -3.10
CA ARG A 1067 20.21 16.76 -3.01
C ARG A 1067 20.79 16.72 -1.60
N SER A 1068 19.95 16.91 -0.58
CA SER A 1068 20.39 16.81 0.82
C SER A 1068 20.78 15.38 1.23
N LEU A 1069 20.19 14.35 0.62
CA LEU A 1069 20.43 12.94 0.94
C LEU A 1069 21.66 12.35 0.23
N CYS A 1070 21.81 12.62 -1.07
CA CYS A 1070 22.86 12.02 -1.92
C CYS A 1070 24.07 12.95 -2.13
N GLY A 1071 23.93 14.24 -1.81
CA GLY A 1071 24.92 15.26 -2.13
C GLY A 1071 24.93 15.63 -3.63
N GLU A 1072 25.77 16.59 -3.97
CA GLU A 1072 26.02 17.03 -5.35
C GLU A 1072 27.48 16.83 -5.73
N ALA A 1073 27.72 16.51 -6.99
CA ALA A 1073 29.06 16.61 -7.55
C ALA A 1073 29.45 18.09 -7.60
N THR A 1074 30.63 18.48 -7.14
CA THR A 1074 31.07 19.89 -7.21
C THR A 1074 32.09 20.08 -8.33
N PHE A 1075 31.85 21.02 -9.24
CA PHE A 1075 32.83 21.45 -10.23
C PHE A 1075 33.20 22.91 -9.99
N ARG A 1076 34.34 23.16 -9.34
CA ARG A 1076 34.78 24.52 -8.98
C ARG A 1076 34.75 25.50 -10.15
N GLY A 1077 35.25 25.08 -11.32
CA GLY A 1077 35.26 25.94 -12.50
C GLY A 1077 33.87 26.26 -13.07
N PHE A 1078 32.88 25.38 -12.84
CA PHE A 1078 31.49 25.66 -13.20
C PHE A 1078 30.85 26.62 -12.19
N ASP A 1079 31.12 26.43 -10.89
CA ASP A 1079 30.62 27.33 -9.83
C ASP A 1079 31.13 28.76 -10.02
N ASP A 1080 32.41 28.92 -10.38
CA ASP A 1080 33.01 30.21 -10.68
C ASP A 1080 32.38 30.83 -11.94
N LEU A 1081 32.16 30.04 -13.01
CA LEU A 1081 31.47 30.51 -14.20
C LEU A 1081 30.02 30.93 -13.92
N GLN A 1082 29.31 30.18 -13.07
CA GLN A 1082 27.95 30.50 -12.69
C GLN A 1082 27.88 31.78 -11.87
N ARG A 1083 28.82 31.98 -10.93
CA ARG A 1083 28.96 33.24 -10.19
C ARG A 1083 29.22 34.41 -11.13
N ASP A 1084 30.15 34.26 -12.06
CA ASP A 1084 30.43 35.29 -13.07
C ASP A 1084 29.18 35.64 -13.90
N TYR A 1085 28.36 34.64 -14.24
CA TYR A 1085 27.13 34.85 -14.99
C TYR A 1085 26.05 35.56 -14.16
N LEU A 1086 25.87 35.15 -12.91
CA LEU A 1086 24.94 35.79 -11.98
C LEU A 1086 25.36 37.23 -11.66
N GLU A 1087 26.66 37.50 -11.45
CA GLU A 1087 27.16 38.85 -11.27
C GLU A 1087 26.90 39.74 -12.50
N ARG A 1088 27.01 39.18 -13.71
CA ARG A 1088 26.67 39.92 -14.94
C ARG A 1088 25.18 40.21 -15.01
N GLU A 1089 24.32 39.22 -14.71
CA GLU A 1089 22.87 39.42 -14.67
C GLU A 1089 22.46 40.46 -13.61
N GLU A 1090 23.01 40.39 -12.41
CA GLU A 1090 22.75 41.37 -11.34
C GLU A 1090 23.17 42.79 -11.74
N ARG A 1091 24.32 42.95 -12.42
CA ARG A 1091 24.76 44.24 -12.95
C ARG A 1091 23.78 44.78 -14.00
N THR A 1092 23.27 43.93 -14.89
CA THR A 1092 22.29 44.36 -15.92
C THR A 1092 20.93 44.73 -15.33
N LEU A 1093 20.46 43.99 -14.31
CA LEU A 1093 19.22 44.32 -13.61
C LEU A 1093 19.36 45.59 -12.76
N GLY A 1094 20.50 45.78 -12.10
CA GLY A 1094 20.81 46.97 -11.32
C GLY A 1094 20.92 48.24 -12.16
N SER A 1095 21.51 48.16 -13.36
CA SER A 1095 21.57 49.32 -14.28
C SER A 1095 20.20 49.71 -14.83
N GLY A 1096 19.31 48.74 -15.05
CA GLY A 1096 17.92 49.00 -15.50
C GLY A 1096 17.07 49.71 -14.43
N LEU A 1097 17.24 49.36 -13.16
CA LEU A 1097 16.58 50.03 -12.03
C LEU A 1097 17.09 51.48 -11.82
N SER A 1098 18.40 51.72 -11.99
CA SER A 1098 18.95 53.07 -11.89
C SER A 1098 18.52 53.98 -13.06
N ALA A 1099 18.27 53.42 -14.24
CA ALA A 1099 17.79 54.16 -15.40
C ALA A 1099 16.28 54.50 -15.34
N LYS A 1100 15.50 53.81 -14.48
CA LYS A 1100 14.08 54.12 -14.21
C LYS A 1100 13.85 55.06 -13.03
N MET A 1101 14.86 55.26 -12.18
CA MET A 1101 14.82 56.23 -11.07
C MET A 1101 15.36 57.62 -11.45
N GLN A 1102 15.96 57.74 -12.64
CA GLN A 1102 16.25 59.01 -13.31
C GLN A 1102 15.15 59.31 -14.32
#